data_AF-Q07HM2-F1
#
_entry.id   AF-Q07HM2-F1
#
_cell.length_a   1.000
_cell.length_b   1.000
_cell.length_c   1.000
_cell.angle_alpha   90.00
_cell.angle_beta   90.00
_cell.angle_gamma   90.00
#
_symmetry.space_group_name_H-M   'P 1'
#
loop_
_entity.id
_entity.type
_entity.pdbx_description
1 polymer ?
#
loop_
_entity_poly.entity_id
_entity_poly.type
_entity_poly.pdbx_seq_one_letter_code
_entity_poly.pdbx_strand_id
1 'polypeptide(L)'
;MSALDVLKEVAAVADTRTETALPAQIVRFSLEFESPPDLTAQRARLAALLQSERFSLQPLDADLPTFLVLQFPGVRRSISTPTLFAMAAEIARALDLVSCVPDVGVPLVVDPGATGSTTESVIGDALLNFTCWAKEDATLDKTWAVKSVRADRAWAKSKGRGIVIAQPDTGIASHPDLEQGMFDLAKATNILDGSNDPTDPLRDSAGNPGHGTATSSTLASRAAGSIVGTAPEAQVVPIRCVDSVILGLDGTPIARAVLHARRIGADIVSMSLGGPFYCPALSAAIAQAVESGMIVCAAAGNCVQPIVVYPASDENVIALAGVDIEDRPWKGTSRGAKVDVAGPAENVFVARRTPTDGGVGSITPSQGTSFATALTAGVAALWLGHFGRDNVRAEAHRRHLPVHHLFRAALRASARPPASGHWDQTRFGAGIVDAEALLNLPLADIPAPPPMPEAVATDDAETAVQTIMIEAVARRRDGFDWRRHGAEAVYLATDAWRRAHAATDMLSESARKPEPTPELAATAPAVLRTAIAQASDAPIMRPPVVGEAQRRSLIRGLAARGAGGVEALGVSEAEARQHLRGRGLDELQQLASQVFARLDAEGGSAEASSLRRSVLEGTAEVINGLTADAAFSPRPEQRMMLEALVQLKGRPALRVVDGTISPTDPLFGEWGGSLLPLPEIPAFTSAVGRIDGDGGHVGTGFLIGADLVMTNRHVLEAIAEEVKGPAGSKWIFAYNNVTIDFSDGADGSKRFQVKSVIACGPDPIENRVRFPHLDMALLQVETTNAAGQKLPPALPLIDETPDLHQKGDMFIIGFPARPSTSSMVDPATGQFSVEVSKRLAQIFNVRYGRKYLSPGIVDTPQGLVGDGRNWVFSHDATSLGGNSGSPAFRIMDPFGACGLHFGGATLTANYAHSLAAVKATGLIAALAKPDVNWLH
;
A
#
# COMPACT_ATOMS: atom_id res chain seq x y z
N MET A 1 -24.71 -6.36 7.84
CA MET A 1 -25.39 -5.16 7.28
C MET A 1 -25.05 -5.08 5.79
N SER A 2 -25.92 -4.57 4.91
CA SER A 2 -25.66 -4.56 3.45
C SER A 2 -24.80 -3.37 2.99
N ALA A 3 -24.15 -3.47 1.82
CA ALA A 3 -23.39 -2.35 1.24
C ALA A 3 -24.29 -1.12 0.97
N LEU A 4 -25.58 -1.35 0.69
CA LEU A 4 -26.58 -0.29 0.57
C LEU A 4 -26.79 0.47 1.89
N ASP A 5 -26.71 -0.20 3.03
CA ASP A 5 -26.86 0.47 4.34
C ASP A 5 -25.65 1.37 4.62
N VAL A 6 -24.43 0.90 4.33
CA VAL A 6 -23.21 1.73 4.41
C VAL A 6 -23.35 2.96 3.50
N LEU A 7 -23.83 2.75 2.27
CA LEU A 7 -24.05 3.83 1.31
C LEU A 7 -25.08 4.87 1.80
N LYS A 8 -26.17 4.43 2.43
CA LYS A 8 -27.15 5.33 3.05
C LYS A 8 -26.54 6.12 4.20
N GLU A 9 -25.68 5.51 5.00
CA GLU A 9 -25.01 6.18 6.11
C GLU A 9 -23.97 7.21 5.65
N VAL A 10 -23.22 6.88 4.60
CA VAL A 10 -22.35 7.83 3.90
C VAL A 10 -23.17 9.04 3.44
N ALA A 11 -24.33 8.82 2.82
CA ALA A 11 -25.23 9.90 2.44
C ALA A 11 -25.77 10.66 3.67
N ALA A 12 -26.12 9.99 4.76
CA ALA A 12 -26.70 10.63 5.94
C ALA A 12 -25.75 11.61 6.62
N VAL A 13 -24.43 11.33 6.60
CA VAL A 13 -23.41 12.17 7.26
C VAL A 13 -22.72 13.18 6.32
N ALA A 14 -22.92 13.08 5.00
CA ALA A 14 -22.33 14.00 4.03
C ALA A 14 -22.87 15.43 4.15
N ASP A 15 -22.11 16.45 3.75
CA ASP A 15 -22.63 17.83 3.66
C ASP A 15 -23.70 17.98 2.57
N THR A 16 -24.53 19.01 2.70
CA THR A 16 -25.56 19.38 1.71
C THR A 16 -25.01 20.20 0.54
N ARG A 17 -23.71 20.57 0.58
CA ARG A 17 -23.09 21.42 -0.44
C ARG A 17 -23.01 20.69 -1.77
N THR A 18 -23.14 21.44 -2.87
CA THR A 18 -22.77 20.90 -4.18
C THR A 18 -21.25 20.93 -4.31
N GLU A 19 -20.65 19.77 -4.56
CA GLU A 19 -19.20 19.64 -4.77
C GLU A 19 -18.93 19.51 -6.27
N THR A 20 -18.34 20.56 -6.86
CA THR A 20 -17.93 20.61 -8.26
C THR A 20 -16.45 20.31 -8.43
N ALA A 21 -15.63 20.53 -7.39
CA ALA A 21 -14.23 20.12 -7.37
C ALA A 21 -14.12 18.60 -7.21
N LEU A 22 -12.90 18.08 -7.28
CA LEU A 22 -12.62 16.65 -7.10
C LEU A 22 -11.59 16.44 -5.98
N PRO A 23 -11.94 16.75 -4.72
CA PRO A 23 -11.00 16.60 -3.61
C PRO A 23 -10.58 15.15 -3.46
N ALA A 24 -9.28 14.92 -3.22
CA ALA A 24 -8.69 13.59 -3.23
C ALA A 24 -9.07 12.69 -2.03
N GLN A 25 -9.79 13.23 -1.04
CA GLN A 25 -9.96 12.61 0.28
C GLN A 25 -11.41 12.26 0.63
N ILE A 26 -12.36 12.52 -0.27
CA ILE A 26 -13.78 12.21 -0.01
C ILE A 26 -14.21 10.96 -0.77
N VAL A 27 -15.31 10.34 -0.31
CA VAL A 27 -15.92 9.23 -1.04
C VAL A 27 -16.49 9.74 -2.37
N ARG A 28 -16.01 9.18 -3.48
CA ARG A 28 -16.41 9.52 -4.86
C ARG A 28 -16.59 8.26 -5.71
N PHE A 29 -17.48 8.35 -6.69
CA PHE A 29 -17.68 7.35 -7.73
C PHE A 29 -17.75 8.02 -9.11
N SER A 30 -17.15 7.39 -10.11
CA SER A 30 -17.30 7.74 -11.53
C SER A 30 -18.37 6.86 -12.14
N LEU A 31 -19.41 7.45 -12.74
CA LEU A 31 -20.59 6.77 -13.27
C LEU A 31 -20.61 6.92 -14.78
N GLU A 32 -20.67 5.81 -15.50
CA GLU A 32 -20.71 5.78 -16.96
C GLU A 32 -22.07 5.27 -17.44
N PHE A 33 -22.72 6.04 -18.31
CA PHE A 33 -23.98 5.70 -18.95
C PHE A 33 -23.78 5.35 -20.42
N GLU A 34 -24.67 4.53 -20.98
CA GLU A 34 -24.64 4.16 -22.40
C GLU A 34 -24.93 5.37 -23.31
N SER A 35 -25.74 6.31 -22.82
CA SER A 35 -26.08 7.57 -23.48
C SER A 35 -26.19 8.70 -22.45
N PRO A 36 -26.09 9.98 -22.87
CA PRO A 36 -26.17 11.11 -21.94
C PRO A 36 -27.44 11.04 -21.07
N PRO A 37 -27.30 10.96 -19.73
CA PRO A 37 -28.45 10.77 -18.85
C PRO A 37 -29.18 12.08 -18.56
N ASP A 38 -30.49 12.00 -18.26
CA ASP A 38 -31.21 13.09 -17.61
C ASP A 38 -30.74 13.20 -16.15
N LEU A 39 -29.93 14.21 -15.85
CA LEU A 39 -29.36 14.46 -14.53
C LEU A 39 -30.43 14.60 -13.42
N THR A 40 -31.58 15.21 -13.73
CA THR A 40 -32.66 15.41 -12.76
C THR A 40 -33.30 14.07 -12.40
N ALA A 41 -33.56 13.24 -13.41
CA ALA A 41 -34.11 11.91 -13.22
C ALA A 41 -33.14 11.00 -12.44
N GLN A 42 -31.84 11.00 -12.77
CA GLN A 42 -30.86 10.17 -12.06
C GLN A 42 -30.65 10.65 -10.61
N ARG A 43 -30.69 11.97 -10.36
CA ARG A 43 -30.67 12.51 -9.00
C ARG A 43 -31.86 12.03 -8.17
N ALA A 44 -33.07 12.02 -8.75
CA ALA A 44 -34.26 11.52 -8.05
C ALA A 44 -34.17 10.01 -7.72
N ARG A 45 -33.70 9.19 -8.68
CA ARG A 45 -33.46 7.76 -8.46
C ARG A 45 -32.44 7.52 -7.35
N LEU A 46 -31.33 8.26 -7.36
CA LEU A 46 -30.29 8.14 -6.36
C LEU A 46 -30.78 8.61 -4.98
N ALA A 47 -31.52 9.70 -4.90
CA ALA A 47 -32.12 10.16 -3.65
C ALA A 47 -33.08 9.12 -3.04
N ALA A 48 -33.88 8.45 -3.88
CA ALA A 48 -34.75 7.36 -3.45
C ALA A 48 -33.95 6.14 -2.94
N LEU A 49 -32.85 5.77 -3.62
CA LEU A 49 -31.95 4.69 -3.21
C LEU A 49 -31.27 4.99 -1.86
N LEU A 50 -30.74 6.20 -1.72
CA LEU A 50 -29.97 6.65 -0.57
C LEU A 50 -30.84 7.09 0.61
N GLN A 51 -32.14 7.30 0.39
CA GLN A 51 -33.06 7.91 1.37
C GLN A 51 -32.54 9.25 1.90
N SER A 52 -31.81 9.99 1.06
CA SER A 52 -31.11 11.23 1.40
C SER A 52 -30.84 12.03 0.13
N GLU A 53 -30.86 13.35 0.23
CA GLU A 53 -30.44 14.26 -0.84
C GLU A 53 -29.03 14.83 -0.60
N ARG A 54 -28.34 14.38 0.46
CA ARG A 54 -27.02 14.85 0.86
C ARG A 54 -25.93 14.18 0.03
N PHE A 55 -25.89 14.50 -1.26
CA PHE A 55 -24.86 14.06 -2.20
C PHE A 55 -24.73 15.05 -3.35
N SER A 56 -23.55 15.08 -3.98
CA SER A 56 -23.32 15.83 -5.22
C SER A 56 -23.29 14.86 -6.40
N LEU A 57 -24.21 15.02 -7.35
CA LEU A 57 -24.18 14.33 -8.64
C LEU A 57 -24.05 15.37 -9.75
N GLN A 58 -22.93 15.36 -10.47
CA GLN A 58 -22.58 16.36 -11.48
C GLN A 58 -22.03 15.69 -12.74
N PRO A 59 -22.18 16.29 -13.94
CA PRO A 59 -21.41 15.87 -15.10
C PRO A 59 -19.90 15.93 -14.81
N LEU A 60 -19.15 14.95 -15.32
CA LEU A 60 -17.69 14.98 -15.24
C LEU A 60 -17.16 16.19 -16.00
N ASP A 61 -17.58 16.34 -17.25
CA ASP A 61 -17.24 17.46 -18.11
C ASP A 61 -18.28 17.57 -19.24
N ALA A 62 -18.43 18.75 -19.83
CA ALA A 62 -19.34 18.95 -20.95
C ALA A 62 -18.93 18.14 -22.20
N ASP A 63 -17.62 17.90 -22.36
CA ASP A 63 -17.07 17.10 -23.46
C ASP A 63 -17.24 15.58 -23.24
N LEU A 64 -17.68 15.14 -22.06
CA LEU A 64 -17.97 13.73 -21.74
C LEU A 64 -19.39 13.57 -21.17
N PRO A 65 -20.44 13.77 -21.98
CA PRO A 65 -21.81 13.88 -21.52
C PRO A 65 -22.40 12.57 -20.97
N THR A 66 -21.76 11.43 -21.21
CA THR A 66 -22.14 10.11 -20.67
C THR A 66 -21.58 9.83 -19.28
N PHE A 67 -20.71 10.70 -18.75
CA PHE A 67 -20.07 10.51 -17.45
C PHE A 67 -20.61 11.47 -16.40
N LEU A 68 -21.08 10.92 -15.28
CA LEU A 68 -21.39 11.67 -14.07
C LEU A 68 -20.39 11.33 -12.96
N VAL A 69 -20.22 12.24 -12.01
CA VAL A 69 -19.45 12.05 -10.78
C VAL A 69 -20.41 12.15 -9.61
N LEU A 70 -20.47 11.09 -8.81
CA LEU A 70 -21.15 11.08 -7.53
C LEU A 70 -20.14 11.31 -6.42
N GLN A 71 -20.38 12.31 -5.57
CA GLN A 71 -19.54 12.63 -4.41
C GLN A 71 -20.39 12.76 -3.16
N PHE A 72 -19.79 12.43 -2.02
CA PHE A 72 -20.35 12.63 -0.69
C PHE A 72 -19.53 13.69 0.05
N PRO A 73 -19.91 14.97 -0.09
CA PRO A 73 -19.07 16.08 0.36
C PRO A 73 -18.81 15.98 1.87
N GLY A 74 -17.57 16.22 2.29
CA GLY A 74 -17.19 16.18 3.71
C GLY A 74 -17.07 14.77 4.33
N VAL A 75 -17.46 13.70 3.61
CA VAL A 75 -17.24 12.32 4.08
C VAL A 75 -15.88 11.85 3.63
N ARG A 76 -14.97 11.64 4.57
CA ARG A 76 -13.62 11.13 4.25
C ARG A 76 -13.71 9.72 3.70
N ARG A 77 -12.82 9.43 2.75
CA ARG A 77 -12.61 8.08 2.21
C ARG A 77 -11.80 7.25 3.22
N SER A 78 -12.51 6.61 4.14
CA SER A 78 -11.97 5.68 5.15
C SER A 78 -12.61 4.28 5.10
N ILE A 79 -13.51 4.07 4.13
CA ILE A 79 -14.22 2.80 3.91
C ILE A 79 -13.31 1.85 3.16
N SER A 80 -13.32 0.57 3.51
CA SER A 80 -12.51 -0.44 2.84
C SER A 80 -12.80 -0.57 1.34
N THR A 81 -11.78 -0.88 0.54
CA THR A 81 -11.90 -1.06 -0.90
C THR A 81 -12.98 -2.08 -1.30
N PRO A 82 -13.11 -3.26 -0.66
CA PRO A 82 -14.18 -4.21 -0.98
C PRO A 82 -15.57 -3.62 -0.75
N THR A 83 -15.76 -2.89 0.34
CA THR A 83 -17.04 -2.22 0.64
C THR A 83 -17.34 -1.12 -0.38
N LEU A 84 -16.34 -0.35 -0.82
CA LEU A 84 -16.50 0.64 -1.89
C LEU A 84 -16.95 -0.01 -3.21
N PHE A 85 -16.38 -1.15 -3.60
CA PHE A 85 -16.83 -1.89 -4.79
C PHE A 85 -18.24 -2.44 -4.65
N ALA A 86 -18.59 -2.96 -3.48
CA ALA A 86 -19.95 -3.41 -3.20
C ALA A 86 -20.95 -2.25 -3.29
N MET A 87 -20.61 -1.07 -2.76
CA MET A 87 -21.42 0.15 -2.92
C MET A 87 -21.53 0.55 -4.40
N ALA A 88 -20.43 0.48 -5.17
CA ALA A 88 -20.44 0.78 -6.59
C ALA A 88 -21.37 -0.16 -7.37
N ALA A 89 -21.36 -1.48 -7.07
CA ALA A 89 -22.26 -2.44 -7.69
C ALA A 89 -23.74 -2.12 -7.41
N GLU A 90 -24.07 -1.73 -6.17
CA GLU A 90 -25.44 -1.30 -5.80
C GLU A 90 -25.89 -0.07 -6.60
N ILE A 91 -25.04 0.95 -6.72
CA ILE A 91 -25.31 2.16 -7.52
C ILE A 91 -25.50 1.79 -8.99
N ALA A 92 -24.59 0.96 -9.51
CA ALA A 92 -24.54 0.62 -10.92
C ALA A 92 -25.73 -0.22 -11.35
N ARG A 93 -26.24 -1.10 -10.49
CA ARG A 93 -27.49 -1.83 -10.69
C ARG A 93 -28.72 -0.94 -10.56
N ALA A 94 -28.72 -0.02 -9.60
CA ALA A 94 -29.87 0.86 -9.35
C ALA A 94 -30.08 1.92 -10.44
N LEU A 95 -29.01 2.35 -11.11
CA LEU A 95 -29.03 3.41 -12.13
C LEU A 95 -28.83 2.89 -13.58
N ASP A 96 -28.74 1.57 -13.78
CA ASP A 96 -28.49 0.92 -15.08
C ASP A 96 -27.20 1.42 -15.76
N LEU A 97 -26.12 1.50 -14.97
CA LEU A 97 -24.83 2.02 -15.43
C LEU A 97 -24.06 0.99 -16.25
N VAL A 98 -23.28 1.48 -17.21
CA VAL A 98 -22.30 0.66 -17.92
C VAL A 98 -21.12 0.34 -17.00
N SER A 99 -20.63 1.36 -16.27
CA SER A 99 -19.60 1.18 -15.25
C SER A 99 -19.82 2.13 -14.08
N CYS A 100 -19.41 1.70 -12.90
CA CYS A 100 -19.34 2.54 -11.70
C CYS A 100 -18.04 2.24 -10.99
N VAL A 101 -17.10 3.17 -11.02
CA VAL A 101 -15.76 2.97 -10.46
C VAL A 101 -15.62 3.80 -9.18
N PRO A 102 -15.40 3.17 -8.01
CA PRO A 102 -15.13 3.91 -6.79
C PRO A 102 -13.74 4.55 -6.81
N ASP A 103 -13.62 5.71 -6.18
CA ASP A 103 -12.34 6.24 -5.78
C ASP A 103 -11.82 5.49 -4.55
N VAL A 104 -10.84 4.62 -4.78
CA VAL A 104 -10.24 3.77 -3.74
C VAL A 104 -9.06 4.43 -3.04
N GLY A 105 -8.46 5.49 -3.59
CA GLY A 105 -7.44 6.29 -2.91
C GLY A 105 -6.10 5.67 -2.55
N VAL A 106 -6.02 4.35 -2.54
CA VAL A 106 -4.84 3.62 -2.13
C VAL A 106 -3.97 3.38 -3.36
N PRO A 107 -2.67 3.69 -3.27
CA PRO A 107 -1.69 3.15 -4.21
C PRO A 107 -1.65 1.64 -4.05
N LEU A 108 -2.24 0.89 -4.99
CA LEU A 108 -2.07 -0.58 -5.07
C LEU A 108 -0.62 -0.97 -5.47
N VAL A 109 0.19 0.04 -5.78
CA VAL A 109 1.63 0.02 -6.02
C VAL A 109 2.26 1.05 -5.08
N VAL A 110 3.36 0.72 -4.40
CA VAL A 110 4.09 1.69 -3.56
C VAL A 110 5.16 2.41 -4.40
N ASP A 111 5.21 3.75 -4.33
CA ASP A 111 6.34 4.53 -4.84
C ASP A 111 7.33 4.75 -3.69
N PRO A 112 8.54 4.18 -3.75
CA PRO A 112 9.60 4.42 -2.78
C PRO A 112 10.11 5.88 -2.75
N GLY A 113 9.77 6.72 -3.73
CA GLY A 113 10.09 8.15 -3.71
C GLY A 113 9.15 9.01 -2.86
N ALA A 114 8.05 8.45 -2.34
CA ALA A 114 7.04 9.19 -1.60
C ALA A 114 7.56 9.59 -0.22
N THR A 115 7.85 10.89 -0.01
CA THR A 115 8.26 11.42 1.30
C THR A 115 7.05 11.54 2.24
N GLY A 116 6.53 10.38 2.67
CA GLY A 116 5.50 10.23 3.70
C GLY A 116 5.99 9.22 4.75
N SER A 117 6.20 9.69 5.98
CA SER A 117 6.87 8.96 7.06
C SER A 117 6.16 7.66 7.47
N THR A 118 6.70 6.53 7.00
CA THR A 118 6.68 5.26 7.73
C THR A 118 8.04 4.60 7.62
N THR A 119 8.54 4.04 8.71
CA THR A 119 9.85 3.36 8.78
C THR A 119 9.96 2.13 7.87
N GLU A 120 8.83 1.64 7.31
CA GLU A 120 8.75 0.66 6.22
C GLU A 120 9.26 1.21 4.88
N SER A 121 9.21 2.54 4.66
CA SER A 121 9.90 3.17 3.53
C SER A 121 11.39 2.95 3.60
N VAL A 122 12.04 2.83 4.77
CA VAL A 122 13.51 2.80 4.80
C VAL A 122 14.08 1.46 4.31
N ILE A 123 13.35 0.34 4.42
CA ILE A 123 13.82 -0.98 3.95
C ILE A 123 13.27 -1.29 2.55
N GLY A 124 12.03 -0.90 2.25
CA GLY A 124 11.51 -0.83 0.89
C GLY A 124 12.35 0.09 0.02
N ASP A 125 12.67 1.31 0.48
CA ASP A 125 13.61 2.24 -0.15
C ASP A 125 15.01 1.67 -0.14
N ALA A 126 15.52 0.97 0.89
CA ALA A 126 16.87 0.40 0.82
C ALA A 126 16.97 -0.76 -0.18
N LEU A 127 15.95 -1.60 -0.31
CA LEU A 127 15.89 -2.70 -1.27
C LEU A 127 15.64 -2.14 -2.67
N LEU A 128 14.66 -1.26 -2.86
CA LEU A 128 14.39 -0.58 -4.13
C LEU A 128 15.54 0.35 -4.52
N ASN A 129 16.24 1.01 -3.59
CA ASN A 129 17.48 1.76 -3.88
C ASN A 129 18.64 0.86 -4.30
N PHE A 130 18.54 -0.45 -4.04
CA PHE A 130 19.54 -1.44 -4.44
C PHE A 130 19.10 -2.27 -5.65
N THR A 131 17.80 -2.47 -5.89
CA THR A 131 17.20 -3.36 -6.90
C THR A 131 16.40 -2.63 -7.99
N CYS A 132 16.10 -1.35 -7.82
CA CYS A 132 15.26 -0.58 -8.75
C CYS A 132 15.81 0.83 -9.05
N TRP A 133 16.23 1.60 -8.05
CA TRP A 133 16.89 2.89 -8.23
C TRP A 133 18.39 2.69 -8.37
N ALA A 134 19.01 3.61 -9.09
CA ALA A 134 20.45 3.71 -9.12
C ALA A 134 20.94 4.57 -7.97
N LYS A 135 22.24 4.49 -7.70
CA LYS A 135 22.86 5.45 -6.77
C LYS A 135 22.83 6.83 -7.42
N GLU A 136 22.38 7.83 -6.65
CA GLU A 136 22.43 9.22 -7.08
C GLU A 136 23.86 9.65 -7.41
N ASP A 137 24.05 10.20 -8.60
CA ASP A 137 25.34 10.73 -9.05
C ASP A 137 25.27 12.24 -9.32
N ALA A 138 25.63 13.00 -8.30
CA ALA A 138 25.70 14.46 -8.37
C ALA A 138 26.91 14.98 -9.18
N THR A 139 27.81 14.11 -9.65
CA THR A 139 28.99 14.50 -10.44
C THR A 139 28.69 14.60 -11.94
N LEU A 140 27.56 14.04 -12.37
CA LEU A 140 27.12 14.11 -13.76
C LEU A 140 26.86 15.56 -14.20
N ASP A 141 27.08 15.81 -15.50
CA ASP A 141 26.73 17.09 -16.11
C ASP A 141 25.23 17.35 -15.98
N LYS A 142 24.85 18.46 -15.34
CA LYS A 142 23.44 18.84 -15.13
C LYS A 142 22.59 18.87 -16.40
N THR A 143 23.22 19.00 -17.57
CA THR A 143 22.57 19.05 -18.88
C THR A 143 22.64 17.74 -19.67
N TRP A 144 23.18 16.66 -19.09
CA TRP A 144 23.42 15.39 -19.80
C TRP A 144 22.15 14.82 -20.44
N ALA A 145 21.01 14.91 -19.76
CA ALA A 145 19.74 14.34 -20.23
C ALA A 145 19.26 15.05 -21.52
N VAL A 146 19.36 16.38 -21.57
CA VAL A 146 19.03 17.20 -22.75
C VAL A 146 19.97 16.89 -23.92
N LYS A 147 21.27 16.69 -23.63
CA LYS A 147 22.27 16.29 -24.63
C LYS A 147 22.05 14.86 -25.14
N SER A 148 21.61 13.95 -24.27
CA SER A 148 21.36 12.55 -24.62
C SER A 148 20.20 12.40 -25.60
N VAL A 149 19.14 13.21 -25.46
CA VAL A 149 18.06 13.30 -26.47
C VAL A 149 18.39 14.23 -27.64
N ARG A 150 19.62 14.77 -27.70
CA ARG A 150 20.13 15.70 -28.72
C ARG A 150 19.27 16.95 -28.92
N ALA A 151 18.61 17.40 -27.86
CA ALA A 151 17.79 18.61 -27.91
C ALA A 151 18.65 19.88 -28.07
N ASP A 152 19.85 19.88 -27.50
CA ASP A 152 20.85 20.95 -27.66
C ASP A 152 21.20 21.22 -29.13
N ARG A 153 21.26 20.16 -29.94
CA ARG A 153 21.46 20.26 -31.40
C ARG A 153 20.19 20.70 -32.13
N ALA A 154 19.04 20.18 -31.71
CA ALA A 154 17.74 20.53 -32.27
C ALA A 154 17.37 22.02 -32.07
N TRP A 155 17.93 22.67 -31.04
CA TRP A 155 17.70 24.10 -30.75
C TRP A 155 18.14 25.07 -31.84
N ALA A 156 18.99 24.64 -32.78
CA ALA A 156 19.31 25.41 -33.98
C ALA A 156 18.08 25.58 -34.91
N LYS A 157 17.09 24.68 -34.81
CA LYS A 157 15.87 24.67 -35.62
C LYS A 157 14.64 25.15 -34.86
N SER A 158 14.51 24.76 -33.60
CA SER A 158 13.36 25.09 -32.76
C SER A 158 13.71 24.95 -31.29
N LYS A 159 13.19 25.85 -30.46
CA LYS A 159 13.22 25.76 -28.99
C LYS A 159 11.82 25.60 -28.37
N GLY A 160 10.81 25.35 -29.20
CA GLY A 160 9.41 25.16 -28.77
C GLY A 160 8.58 26.45 -28.64
N ARG A 161 9.04 27.58 -29.20
CA ARG A 161 8.34 28.87 -29.11
C ARG A 161 6.89 28.77 -29.64
N GLY A 162 5.95 29.25 -28.83
CA GLY A 162 4.53 29.32 -29.20
C GLY A 162 3.78 27.99 -29.09
N ILE A 163 4.44 26.94 -28.60
CA ILE A 163 3.82 25.66 -28.27
C ILE A 163 3.41 25.66 -26.79
N VAL A 164 2.19 25.19 -26.53
CA VAL A 164 1.60 25.10 -25.19
C VAL A 164 1.58 23.64 -24.74
N ILE A 165 2.17 23.36 -23.58
CA ILE A 165 2.24 22.02 -22.99
C ILE A 165 1.42 22.04 -21.70
N ALA A 166 0.31 21.31 -21.67
CA ALA A 166 -0.45 21.11 -20.44
C ALA A 166 0.17 19.99 -19.60
N GLN A 167 0.25 20.21 -18.30
CA GLN A 167 0.89 19.27 -17.38
C GLN A 167 -0.06 18.92 -16.21
N PRO A 168 -0.91 17.89 -16.38
CA PRO A 168 -1.60 17.23 -15.28
C PRO A 168 -0.61 16.56 -14.32
N ASP A 169 -0.46 17.09 -13.11
CA ASP A 169 0.54 16.63 -12.12
C ASP A 169 0.12 17.06 -10.69
N THR A 170 1.06 17.05 -9.75
CA THR A 170 0.89 17.56 -8.38
C THR A 170 0.85 19.09 -8.30
N GLY A 171 0.88 19.80 -9.42
CA GLY A 171 1.00 21.25 -9.43
C GLY A 171 2.45 21.72 -9.31
N ILE A 172 2.62 23.02 -9.06
CA ILE A 172 3.94 23.67 -9.08
C ILE A 172 4.24 24.38 -7.75
N ALA A 173 5.51 24.40 -7.38
CA ALA A 173 6.01 25.15 -6.25
C ALA A 173 7.11 26.11 -6.73
N SER A 174 7.18 27.29 -6.12
CA SER A 174 8.19 28.30 -6.48
C SER A 174 9.60 27.74 -6.33
N HIS A 175 10.47 27.94 -7.31
CA HIS A 175 11.85 27.48 -7.26
C HIS A 175 12.79 28.52 -7.89
N PRO A 176 13.93 28.88 -7.28
CA PRO A 176 14.82 29.93 -7.79
C PRO A 176 15.34 29.69 -9.22
N ASP A 177 15.49 28.43 -9.59
CA ASP A 177 15.98 28.02 -10.91
C ASP A 177 14.89 27.98 -11.99
N LEU A 178 13.62 28.19 -11.64
CA LEU A 178 12.49 28.19 -12.56
C LEU A 178 11.94 29.59 -12.74
N GLU A 179 12.12 30.15 -13.94
CA GLU A 179 11.56 31.45 -14.30
C GLU A 179 10.04 31.38 -14.37
N GLN A 180 9.33 32.27 -13.66
CA GLN A 180 7.85 32.30 -13.69
C GLN A 180 7.27 32.42 -15.10
N GLY A 181 7.96 33.12 -16.01
CA GLY A 181 7.53 33.30 -17.40
C GLY A 181 7.49 32.01 -18.25
N MET A 182 7.99 30.88 -17.74
CA MET A 182 7.77 29.58 -18.37
C MET A 182 6.35 29.05 -18.18
N PHE A 183 5.66 29.49 -17.13
CA PHE A 183 4.32 29.03 -16.79
C PHE A 183 3.25 29.99 -17.29
N ASP A 184 2.25 29.46 -18.00
CA ASP A 184 1.04 30.21 -18.36
C ASP A 184 -0.01 30.00 -17.26
N LEU A 185 0.15 30.74 -16.15
CA LEU A 185 -0.73 30.67 -14.98
C LEU A 185 -2.15 31.18 -15.25
N ALA A 186 -2.37 31.95 -16.34
CA ALA A 186 -3.69 32.42 -16.71
C ALA A 186 -4.63 31.28 -17.18
N LYS A 187 -4.03 30.15 -17.63
CA LYS A 187 -4.76 28.94 -18.05
C LYS A 187 -4.63 27.79 -17.05
N ALA A 188 -3.86 27.98 -15.98
CA ALA A 188 -3.66 26.97 -14.95
C ALA A 188 -4.95 26.70 -14.17
N THR A 189 -5.04 25.52 -13.58
CA THR A 189 -6.17 25.15 -12.73
C THR A 189 -5.78 24.10 -11.71
N ASN A 190 -6.54 24.04 -10.63
CA ASN A 190 -6.47 23.02 -9.62
C ASN A 190 -7.81 22.29 -9.56
N ILE A 191 -7.81 21.08 -10.10
CA ILE A 191 -8.97 20.21 -10.21
C ILE A 191 -9.43 19.72 -8.82
N LEU A 192 -8.50 19.64 -7.86
CA LEU A 192 -8.76 19.08 -6.53
C LEU A 192 -9.61 20.00 -5.66
N ASP A 193 -9.41 21.33 -5.76
CA ASP A 193 -10.20 22.33 -5.02
C ASP A 193 -11.06 23.22 -5.92
N GLY A 194 -10.96 23.06 -7.24
CA GLY A 194 -11.74 23.80 -8.23
C GLY A 194 -11.26 25.25 -8.46
N SER A 195 -10.13 25.64 -7.87
CA SER A 195 -9.55 26.97 -8.05
C SER A 195 -8.70 27.06 -9.33
N ASN A 196 -8.23 28.27 -9.64
CA ASN A 196 -7.23 28.50 -10.69
C ASN A 196 -5.79 28.50 -10.15
N ASP A 197 -5.58 28.17 -8.88
CA ASP A 197 -4.26 28.16 -8.24
C ASP A 197 -3.63 26.77 -8.32
N PRO A 198 -2.65 26.54 -9.23
CA PRO A 198 -2.02 25.23 -9.42
C PRO A 198 -0.95 24.93 -8.35
N THR A 199 -0.85 25.73 -7.28
CA THR A 199 0.22 25.59 -6.30
C THR A 199 0.18 24.21 -5.64
N ASP A 200 1.34 23.54 -5.64
CA ASP A 200 1.55 22.35 -4.82
C ASP A 200 1.74 22.80 -3.36
N PRO A 201 0.85 22.38 -2.42
CA PRO A 201 0.94 22.79 -1.03
C PRO A 201 2.10 22.12 -0.28
N LEU A 202 2.83 21.19 -0.92
CA LEU A 202 3.98 20.48 -0.33
C LEU A 202 3.65 19.87 1.04
N ARG A 203 2.49 19.20 1.16
CA ARG A 203 2.05 18.57 2.41
C ARG A 203 2.81 17.27 2.63
N ASP A 204 3.22 17.01 3.87
CA ASP A 204 3.80 15.71 4.27
C ASP A 204 2.83 14.53 4.07
N SER A 205 1.52 14.81 4.07
CA SER A 205 0.47 13.82 3.80
C SER A 205 0.21 13.58 2.31
N ALA A 206 0.84 14.34 1.41
CA ALA A 206 0.79 14.09 -0.03
C ALA A 206 1.78 12.99 -0.41
N GLY A 207 1.45 12.19 -1.43
CA GLY A 207 2.30 11.08 -1.84
C GLY A 207 3.59 11.55 -2.52
N ASN A 208 3.52 12.56 -3.39
CA ASN A 208 4.69 13.00 -4.16
C ASN A 208 4.81 14.53 -4.22
N PRO A 209 4.94 15.21 -3.06
CA PRO A 209 5.01 16.68 -3.02
C PRO A 209 6.18 17.20 -3.87
N GLY A 210 5.92 18.23 -4.69
CA GLY A 210 6.92 18.89 -5.53
C GLY A 210 7.22 18.19 -6.85
N HIS A 211 6.59 17.06 -7.16
CA HIS A 211 6.85 16.28 -8.37
C HIS A 211 6.60 17.08 -9.66
N GLY A 212 5.47 17.79 -9.76
CA GLY A 212 5.16 18.61 -10.94
C GLY A 212 6.16 19.73 -11.21
N THR A 213 6.83 20.23 -10.16
CA THR A 213 7.93 21.21 -10.26
C THR A 213 9.17 20.58 -10.89
N ALA A 214 9.52 19.37 -10.44
CA ALA A 214 10.67 18.63 -10.95
C ALA A 214 10.50 18.27 -12.43
N THR A 215 9.34 17.77 -12.84
CA THR A 215 9.07 17.42 -14.25
C THR A 215 8.94 18.65 -15.14
N SER A 216 8.36 19.75 -14.66
CA SER A 216 8.35 21.05 -15.38
C SER A 216 9.76 21.52 -15.70
N SER A 217 10.70 21.29 -14.79
CA SER A 217 12.08 21.75 -14.94
C SER A 217 12.82 21.09 -16.09
N THR A 218 12.66 19.78 -16.28
CA THR A 218 13.28 19.05 -17.41
C THR A 218 12.53 19.28 -18.73
N LEU A 219 11.25 19.66 -18.65
CA LEU A 219 10.41 19.98 -19.81
C LEU A 219 10.82 21.31 -20.46
N ALA A 220 10.82 22.40 -19.69
CA ALA A 220 10.89 23.76 -20.25
C ALA A 220 11.61 24.81 -19.38
N SER A 221 12.46 24.39 -18.42
CA SER A 221 13.30 25.35 -17.69
C SER A 221 14.08 26.24 -18.67
N ARG A 222 14.09 27.53 -18.39
CA ARG A 222 14.77 28.54 -19.21
C ARG A 222 16.29 28.46 -18.99
N ALA A 223 17.07 28.97 -19.94
CA ALA A 223 18.53 28.87 -19.91
C ALA A 223 19.22 29.78 -18.87
N ALA A 224 18.48 30.56 -18.06
CA ALA A 224 19.05 31.43 -17.03
C ALA A 224 19.38 30.69 -15.71
N GLY A 225 18.85 29.48 -15.52
CA GLY A 225 19.10 28.64 -14.34
C GLY A 225 20.31 27.71 -14.47
N SER A 226 20.50 26.88 -13.45
CA SER A 226 21.48 25.80 -13.37
C SER A 226 21.10 24.59 -14.21
N ILE A 227 19.81 24.43 -14.54
CA ILE A 227 19.28 23.43 -15.47
C ILE A 227 18.44 24.09 -16.57
N VAL A 228 18.40 23.44 -17.72
CA VAL A 228 17.62 23.87 -18.90
C VAL A 228 16.72 22.70 -19.32
N GLY A 229 15.48 23.00 -19.68
CA GLY A 229 14.54 22.01 -20.18
C GLY A 229 14.72 21.72 -21.66
N THR A 230 14.12 20.64 -22.16
CA THR A 230 14.20 20.28 -23.58
C THR A 230 13.61 21.35 -24.51
N ALA A 231 12.52 22.00 -24.13
CA ALA A 231 11.85 23.05 -24.91
C ALA A 231 11.85 24.40 -24.15
N PRO A 232 13.00 25.08 -24.04
CA PRO A 232 13.15 26.25 -23.19
C PRO A 232 12.41 27.51 -23.70
N GLU A 233 11.74 27.45 -24.86
CA GLU A 233 10.86 28.52 -25.35
C GLU A 233 9.37 28.17 -25.36
N ALA A 234 9.00 26.95 -24.96
CA ALA A 234 7.60 26.55 -24.79
C ALA A 234 6.94 27.19 -23.56
N GLN A 235 5.61 27.16 -23.52
CA GLN A 235 4.83 27.54 -22.34
C GLN A 235 4.23 26.30 -21.68
N VAL A 236 4.39 26.20 -20.36
CA VAL A 236 3.83 25.11 -19.56
C VAL A 236 2.57 25.60 -18.86
N VAL A 237 1.46 24.88 -18.97
CA VAL A 237 0.24 25.13 -18.21
C VAL A 237 0.16 24.07 -17.10
N PRO A 238 0.47 24.43 -15.85
CA PRO A 238 0.36 23.49 -14.74
C PRO A 238 -1.11 23.23 -14.41
N ILE A 239 -1.48 21.95 -14.31
CA ILE A 239 -2.83 21.51 -13.94
C ILE A 239 -2.69 20.58 -12.74
N ARG A 240 -2.98 21.10 -11.54
CA ARG A 240 -2.93 20.30 -10.32
C ARG A 240 -4.15 19.39 -10.28
N CYS A 241 -3.94 18.07 -10.29
CA CYS A 241 -5.02 17.09 -10.33
C CYS A 241 -4.81 15.87 -9.43
N VAL A 242 -3.64 15.74 -8.81
CA VAL A 242 -3.31 14.62 -7.92
C VAL A 242 -2.48 15.06 -6.72
N ASP A 243 -2.61 14.34 -5.60
CA ASP A 243 -1.70 14.45 -4.45
C ASP A 243 -0.57 13.39 -4.50
N SER A 244 -0.74 12.34 -5.30
CA SER A 244 0.26 11.30 -5.58
C SER A 244 0.23 10.96 -7.07
N VAL A 245 1.40 10.73 -7.66
CA VAL A 245 1.51 10.34 -9.07
C VAL A 245 1.24 8.85 -9.29
N ILE A 246 1.12 8.08 -8.21
CA ILE A 246 0.62 6.72 -8.25
C ILE A 246 -0.90 6.78 -8.24
N LEU A 247 -1.50 6.39 -9.36
CA LEU A 247 -2.95 6.39 -9.45
C LEU A 247 -3.53 5.12 -8.83
N GLY A 248 -4.60 5.29 -8.06
CA GLY A 248 -5.54 4.21 -7.76
C GLY A 248 -6.44 3.92 -8.98
N LEU A 249 -7.68 3.49 -8.71
CA LEU A 249 -8.67 3.22 -9.77
C LEU A 249 -9.41 4.45 -10.27
N ASP A 250 -9.26 5.61 -9.62
CA ASP A 250 -9.98 6.82 -9.99
C ASP A 250 -9.16 7.77 -10.88
N GLY A 251 -9.37 7.65 -12.17
CA GLY A 251 -8.85 8.56 -13.18
C GLY A 251 -9.65 9.85 -13.37
N THR A 252 -10.71 10.12 -12.60
CA THR A 252 -11.65 11.23 -12.83
C THR A 252 -10.98 12.62 -12.76
N PRO A 253 -10.12 12.93 -11.75
CA PRO A 253 -9.40 14.22 -11.74
C PRO A 253 -8.49 14.40 -12.95
N ILE A 254 -7.83 13.33 -13.40
CA ILE A 254 -6.93 13.35 -14.55
C ILE A 254 -7.71 13.49 -15.86
N ALA A 255 -8.85 12.80 -15.98
CA ALA A 255 -9.75 12.94 -17.13
C ALA A 255 -10.18 14.40 -17.30
N ARG A 256 -10.61 15.05 -16.22
CA ARG A 256 -10.96 16.48 -16.24
C ARG A 256 -9.76 17.38 -16.55
N ALA A 257 -8.56 17.04 -16.09
CA ALA A 257 -7.34 17.76 -16.43
C ALA A 257 -6.99 17.67 -17.92
N VAL A 258 -7.15 16.50 -18.54
CA VAL A 258 -6.94 16.29 -19.99
C VAL A 258 -7.98 17.07 -20.81
N LEU A 259 -9.24 17.08 -20.38
CA LEU A 259 -10.30 17.86 -21.04
C LEU A 259 -10.09 19.37 -20.87
N HIS A 260 -9.60 19.82 -19.71
CA HIS A 260 -9.19 21.21 -19.53
C HIS A 260 -8.04 21.57 -20.49
N ALA A 261 -7.03 20.70 -20.62
CA ALA A 261 -5.93 20.89 -21.57
C ALA A 261 -6.41 21.06 -23.02
N ARG A 262 -7.40 20.24 -23.44
CA ARG A 262 -8.08 20.39 -24.72
C ARG A 262 -8.78 21.74 -24.86
N ARG A 263 -9.55 22.14 -23.85
CA ARG A 263 -10.35 23.39 -23.85
C ARG A 263 -9.48 24.64 -23.96
N ILE A 264 -8.32 24.65 -23.33
CA ILE A 264 -7.36 25.76 -23.41
C ILE A 264 -6.51 25.74 -24.69
N GLY A 265 -6.72 24.75 -25.56
CA GLY A 265 -5.99 24.60 -26.82
C GLY A 265 -4.52 24.25 -26.63
N ALA A 266 -4.17 23.45 -25.61
CA ALA A 266 -2.82 22.94 -25.47
C ALA A 266 -2.47 22.02 -26.66
N ASP A 267 -1.21 22.01 -27.07
CA ASP A 267 -0.75 21.19 -28.19
C ASP A 267 -0.30 19.79 -27.71
N ILE A 268 0.20 19.73 -26.47
CA ILE A 268 0.78 18.53 -25.86
C ILE A 268 0.25 18.37 -24.43
N VAL A 269 -0.02 17.13 -24.01
CA VAL A 269 -0.27 16.74 -22.61
C VAL A 269 0.90 15.87 -22.13
N SER A 270 1.53 16.27 -21.02
CA SER A 270 2.59 15.49 -20.36
C SER A 270 2.08 14.95 -19.03
N MET A 271 1.82 13.64 -18.95
CA MET A 271 1.33 12.96 -17.75
C MET A 271 2.42 12.10 -17.12
N SER A 272 3.13 12.68 -16.15
CA SER A 272 4.14 11.96 -15.37
C SER A 272 3.54 11.26 -14.15
N LEU A 273 2.49 10.48 -14.41
CA LEU A 273 1.67 9.78 -13.44
C LEU A 273 1.16 8.48 -14.05
N GLY A 274 0.79 7.54 -13.20
CA GLY A 274 0.19 6.30 -13.66
C GLY A 274 -0.17 5.36 -12.54
N GLY A 275 -1.13 4.50 -12.81
CA GLY A 275 -1.55 3.42 -11.95
C GLY A 275 -1.69 2.16 -12.76
N PRO A 276 -1.69 0.99 -12.10
CA PRO A 276 -1.85 -0.26 -12.82
C PRO A 276 -3.15 -0.30 -13.67
N PHE A 277 -4.18 0.46 -13.33
CA PHE A 277 -5.54 0.13 -13.74
C PHE A 277 -6.15 1.02 -14.82
N TYR A 278 -6.91 0.38 -15.71
CA TYR A 278 -7.72 1.06 -16.72
C TYR A 278 -8.81 1.93 -16.08
N CYS A 279 -8.93 3.17 -16.57
CA CYS A 279 -9.90 4.15 -16.11
C CYS A 279 -10.80 4.60 -17.28
N PRO A 280 -12.10 4.23 -17.30
CA PRO A 280 -13.00 4.54 -18.43
C PRO A 280 -13.07 6.03 -18.79
N ALA A 281 -13.27 6.88 -17.78
CA ALA A 281 -13.36 8.33 -17.96
C ALA A 281 -12.07 8.94 -18.53
N LEU A 282 -10.90 8.46 -18.07
CA LEU A 282 -9.60 8.95 -18.53
C LEU A 282 -9.33 8.50 -19.98
N SER A 283 -9.67 7.25 -20.34
CA SER A 283 -9.55 6.75 -21.71
C SER A 283 -10.39 7.59 -22.69
N ALA A 284 -11.64 7.89 -22.32
CA ALA A 284 -12.52 8.73 -23.12
C ALA A 284 -11.97 10.16 -23.28
N ALA A 285 -11.42 10.75 -22.20
CA ALA A 285 -10.80 12.07 -22.24
C ALA A 285 -9.54 12.10 -23.13
N ILE A 286 -8.70 11.07 -23.06
CA ILE A 286 -7.50 10.92 -23.91
C ILE A 286 -7.89 10.81 -25.38
N ALA A 287 -8.90 9.99 -25.70
CA ALA A 287 -9.40 9.86 -27.07
C ALA A 287 -9.87 11.22 -27.63
N GLN A 288 -10.62 12.00 -26.83
CA GLN A 288 -11.05 13.35 -27.21
C GLN A 288 -9.88 14.33 -27.40
N ALA A 289 -8.82 14.23 -26.58
CA ALA A 289 -7.61 15.03 -26.73
C ALA A 289 -6.88 14.69 -28.05
N VAL A 290 -6.69 13.40 -28.35
CA VAL A 290 -6.05 12.95 -29.59
C VAL A 290 -6.87 13.34 -30.83
N GLU A 291 -8.20 13.20 -30.77
CA GLU A 291 -9.12 13.62 -31.84
C GLU A 291 -9.03 15.12 -32.12
N SER A 292 -8.80 15.94 -31.09
CA SER A 292 -8.58 17.39 -31.23
C SER A 292 -7.18 17.77 -31.77
N GLY A 293 -6.33 16.77 -32.06
CA GLY A 293 -4.99 16.96 -32.63
C GLY A 293 -3.89 17.19 -31.61
N MET A 294 -4.11 16.86 -30.34
CA MET A 294 -3.10 16.96 -29.28
C MET A 294 -2.17 15.73 -29.28
N ILE A 295 -0.95 15.91 -28.78
CA ILE A 295 -0.03 14.80 -28.50
C ILE A 295 -0.10 14.47 -27.01
N VAL A 296 -0.36 13.21 -26.65
CA VAL A 296 -0.45 12.77 -25.25
C VAL A 296 0.72 11.84 -24.92
N CYS A 297 1.51 12.18 -23.90
CA CYS A 297 2.65 11.39 -23.42
C CYS A 297 2.43 10.96 -21.97
N ALA A 298 2.80 9.71 -21.63
CA ALA A 298 2.77 9.26 -20.24
C ALA A 298 3.93 8.33 -19.86
N ALA A 299 4.23 8.32 -18.56
CA ALA A 299 5.29 7.51 -17.97
C ALA A 299 4.91 6.02 -17.98
N ALA A 300 5.80 5.14 -18.47
CA ALA A 300 5.54 3.70 -18.51
C ALA A 300 5.41 3.06 -17.11
N GLY A 301 5.94 3.72 -16.08
CA GLY A 301 5.88 3.29 -14.69
C GLY A 301 7.26 3.00 -14.10
N ASN A 302 7.36 3.07 -12.78
CA ASN A 302 8.60 2.85 -12.03
C ASN A 302 8.45 1.61 -11.15
N CYS A 303 9.38 0.67 -11.24
CA CYS A 303 9.51 -0.48 -10.33
C CYS A 303 8.29 -1.42 -10.30
N VAL A 304 7.44 -1.37 -11.33
CA VAL A 304 6.21 -2.18 -11.47
C VAL A 304 6.32 -3.21 -12.60
N GLN A 305 7.55 -3.62 -12.88
CA GLN A 305 7.84 -4.60 -13.92
C GLN A 305 7.10 -5.92 -13.64
N PRO A 306 6.63 -6.62 -14.68
CA PRO A 306 6.79 -6.34 -16.11
C PRO A 306 5.61 -5.57 -16.74
N ILE A 307 4.89 -4.73 -16.00
CA ILE A 307 3.67 -4.06 -16.48
C ILE A 307 3.99 -2.63 -16.95
N VAL A 308 3.33 -2.19 -18.04
CA VAL A 308 3.23 -0.77 -18.42
C VAL A 308 1.96 -0.19 -17.80
N VAL A 309 2.08 0.86 -16.98
CA VAL A 309 0.95 1.43 -16.23
C VAL A 309 -0.04 2.18 -17.13
N TYR A 310 -1.27 2.35 -16.67
CA TYR A 310 -2.25 3.25 -17.27
C TYR A 310 -2.05 4.68 -16.73
N PRO A 311 -2.10 5.74 -17.55
CA PRO A 311 -2.58 5.79 -18.94
C PRO A 311 -1.54 5.43 -20.02
N ALA A 312 -0.26 5.16 -19.68
CA ALA A 312 0.74 4.83 -20.70
C ALA A 312 0.39 3.59 -21.55
N SER A 313 -0.34 2.62 -21.00
CA SER A 313 -0.80 1.45 -21.76
C SER A 313 -2.00 1.70 -22.68
N ASP A 314 -2.62 2.89 -22.64
CA ASP A 314 -3.69 3.30 -23.56
C ASP A 314 -3.15 3.45 -24.99
N GLU A 315 -3.92 3.00 -25.98
CA GLU A 315 -3.50 3.07 -27.39
C GLU A 315 -3.33 4.49 -27.91
N ASN A 316 -3.97 5.47 -27.28
CA ASN A 316 -3.91 6.89 -27.63
C ASN A 316 -2.87 7.66 -26.80
N VAL A 317 -1.91 6.97 -26.18
CA VAL A 317 -0.85 7.58 -25.36
C VAL A 317 0.54 7.10 -25.79
N ILE A 318 1.49 8.02 -25.94
CA ILE A 318 2.89 7.65 -26.17
C ILE A 318 3.51 7.26 -24.84
N ALA A 319 3.92 5.99 -24.71
CA ALA A 319 4.49 5.43 -23.48
C ALA A 319 6.02 5.50 -23.45
N LEU A 320 6.57 6.04 -22.36
CA LEU A 320 8.00 6.28 -22.21
C LEU A 320 8.65 5.37 -21.16
N ALA A 321 9.56 4.52 -21.62
CA ALA A 321 10.51 3.82 -20.76
C ALA A 321 11.74 4.68 -20.44
N GLY A 322 12.54 4.23 -19.48
CA GLY A 322 13.68 4.94 -18.93
C GLY A 322 15.02 4.28 -19.26
N VAL A 323 16.03 5.11 -19.54
CA VAL A 323 17.43 4.71 -19.66
C VAL A 323 18.36 5.51 -18.76
N ASP A 324 19.54 4.95 -18.52
CA ASP A 324 20.67 5.62 -17.88
C ASP A 324 21.52 6.44 -18.86
N ILE A 325 22.59 7.06 -18.35
CA ILE A 325 23.50 7.90 -19.14
C ILE A 325 24.27 7.11 -20.21
N GLU A 326 24.39 5.79 -20.07
CA GLU A 326 25.01 4.91 -21.06
C GLU A 326 23.99 4.29 -22.05
N ASP A 327 22.76 4.81 -22.08
CA ASP A 327 21.62 4.29 -22.86
C ASP A 327 21.19 2.86 -22.51
N ARG A 328 21.58 2.35 -21.35
CA ARG A 328 21.10 1.03 -20.90
C ARG A 328 19.72 1.23 -20.26
N PRO A 329 18.81 0.25 -20.36
CA PRO A 329 17.54 0.31 -19.65
C PRO A 329 17.76 0.59 -18.16
N TRP A 330 17.19 1.67 -17.67
CA TRP A 330 17.26 2.03 -16.26
C TRP A 330 16.62 0.90 -15.46
N LYS A 331 17.27 0.46 -14.39
CA LYS A 331 16.87 -0.71 -13.60
C LYS A 331 15.39 -0.68 -13.18
N GLY A 332 14.89 0.50 -12.80
CA GLY A 332 13.51 0.71 -12.35
C GLY A 332 12.49 0.98 -13.46
N THR A 333 12.88 0.97 -14.74
CA THR A 333 11.91 1.25 -15.82
C THR A 333 10.91 0.13 -16.01
N SER A 334 9.64 0.46 -16.21
CA SER A 334 8.68 -0.49 -16.75
C SER A 334 9.00 -0.87 -18.20
N ARG A 335 8.51 -2.04 -18.63
CA ARG A 335 8.80 -2.66 -19.93
C ARG A 335 7.58 -3.41 -20.45
N GLY A 336 7.42 -3.51 -21.76
CA GLY A 336 6.37 -4.28 -22.40
C GLY A 336 6.01 -3.77 -23.80
N ALA A 337 5.16 -4.52 -24.51
CA ALA A 337 4.79 -4.23 -25.90
C ALA A 337 4.10 -2.88 -26.12
N LYS A 338 3.62 -2.24 -25.05
CA LYS A 338 3.00 -0.91 -25.09
C LYS A 338 4.02 0.23 -25.06
N VAL A 339 5.29 -0.02 -24.75
CA VAL A 339 6.34 1.02 -24.75
C VAL A 339 6.61 1.49 -26.18
N ASP A 340 6.58 2.82 -26.39
CA ASP A 340 6.83 3.41 -27.70
C ASP A 340 8.32 3.65 -27.96
N VAL A 341 8.97 4.33 -27.02
CA VAL A 341 10.39 4.68 -27.03
C VAL A 341 10.90 4.82 -25.60
N ALA A 342 12.22 4.95 -25.42
CA ALA A 342 12.83 5.23 -24.14
C ALA A 342 13.54 6.58 -24.12
N GLY A 343 13.68 7.18 -22.94
CA GLY A 343 14.42 8.42 -22.74
C GLY A 343 15.15 8.46 -21.39
N PRO A 344 15.99 9.48 -21.16
CA PRO A 344 16.72 9.65 -19.91
C PRO A 344 15.79 9.63 -18.69
N ALA A 345 16.08 8.73 -17.75
CA ALA A 345 15.27 8.54 -16.55
C ALA A 345 16.08 8.25 -15.29
N GLU A 346 17.36 7.87 -15.40
CA GLU A 346 18.24 7.66 -14.24
C GLU A 346 19.12 8.88 -14.01
N ASN A 347 19.21 9.43 -12.79
CA ASN A 347 20.09 10.56 -12.47
C ASN A 347 19.88 11.83 -13.32
N VAL A 348 18.63 12.12 -13.71
CA VAL A 348 18.26 13.37 -14.38
C VAL A 348 18.20 14.50 -13.35
N PHE A 349 18.90 15.61 -13.59
CA PHE A 349 18.86 16.76 -12.67
C PHE A 349 17.55 17.53 -12.77
N VAL A 350 16.99 17.89 -11.62
CA VAL A 350 15.68 18.54 -11.52
C VAL A 350 15.67 19.68 -10.50
N ALA A 351 14.73 20.60 -10.66
CA ALA A 351 14.35 21.55 -9.62
C ALA A 351 13.49 20.84 -8.56
N ARG A 352 14.10 20.52 -7.41
CA ARG A 352 13.45 19.77 -6.33
C ARG A 352 12.89 20.71 -5.27
N ARG A 353 11.66 20.43 -4.87
CA ARG A 353 10.97 21.03 -3.71
C ARG A 353 10.49 19.91 -2.79
N THR A 354 10.62 20.08 -1.48
CA THR A 354 10.11 19.14 -0.48
C THR A 354 9.38 19.88 0.65
N PRO A 355 8.50 19.21 1.42
CA PRO A 355 7.83 19.84 2.56
C PRO A 355 8.78 20.44 3.60
N THR A 356 9.98 19.87 3.74
CA THR A 356 10.96 20.18 4.79
C THR A 356 12.09 21.11 4.33
N ASP A 357 12.06 21.61 3.09
CA ASP A 357 13.15 22.41 2.52
C ASP A 357 13.16 23.89 2.94
N GLY A 358 12.24 24.30 3.82
CA GLY A 358 12.14 25.67 4.31
C GLY A 358 11.84 26.71 3.24
N GLY A 359 11.36 26.30 2.06
CA GLY A 359 11.05 27.21 0.94
C GLY A 359 12.20 27.45 -0.03
N VAL A 360 13.37 26.84 0.17
CA VAL A 360 14.59 27.18 -0.59
C VAL A 360 14.66 26.43 -1.93
N GLY A 361 14.32 25.14 -1.94
CA GLY A 361 14.51 24.26 -3.09
C GLY A 361 15.97 23.92 -3.37
N SER A 362 16.22 22.91 -4.21
CA SER A 362 17.56 22.47 -4.59
C SER A 362 17.61 21.86 -6.00
N ILE A 363 18.80 21.83 -6.60
CA ILE A 363 19.05 21.12 -7.85
C ILE A 363 19.75 19.80 -7.54
N THR A 364 19.05 18.69 -7.70
CA THR A 364 19.59 17.34 -7.39
C THR A 364 19.28 16.37 -8.52
N PRO A 365 20.11 15.33 -8.72
CA PRO A 365 19.71 14.20 -9.56
C PRO A 365 18.42 13.58 -9.02
N SER A 366 17.60 13.08 -9.91
CA SER A 366 16.35 12.37 -9.65
C SER A 366 16.19 11.27 -10.69
N GLN A 367 15.30 10.34 -10.43
CA GLN A 367 15.10 9.19 -11.30
C GLN A 367 13.63 8.82 -11.42
N GLY A 368 13.23 8.28 -12.58
CA GLY A 368 11.84 7.97 -12.90
C GLY A 368 11.50 8.15 -14.39
N THR A 369 10.63 7.30 -14.91
CA THR A 369 10.07 7.42 -16.29
C THR A 369 9.28 8.73 -16.49
N SER A 370 8.89 9.39 -15.40
CA SER A 370 8.41 10.78 -15.36
C SER A 370 9.31 11.76 -16.10
N PHE A 371 10.65 11.61 -16.00
CA PHE A 371 11.59 12.52 -16.66
C PHE A 371 11.76 12.21 -18.14
N ALA A 372 11.76 10.92 -18.52
CA ALA A 372 11.72 10.53 -19.93
C ALA A 372 10.47 11.08 -20.63
N THR A 373 9.33 11.06 -19.93
CA THR A 373 8.05 11.63 -20.39
C THR A 373 8.16 13.13 -20.60
N ALA A 374 8.62 13.88 -19.59
CA ALA A 374 8.78 15.33 -19.68
C ALA A 374 9.77 15.75 -20.78
N LEU A 375 10.95 15.09 -20.86
CA LEU A 375 11.92 15.37 -21.91
C LEU A 375 11.33 15.13 -23.30
N THR A 376 10.56 14.05 -23.49
CA THR A 376 9.94 13.71 -24.78
C THR A 376 8.80 14.67 -25.14
N ALA A 377 8.00 15.10 -24.17
CA ALA A 377 7.00 16.15 -24.40
C ALA A 377 7.67 17.46 -24.84
N GLY A 378 8.85 17.78 -24.31
CA GLY A 378 9.69 18.86 -24.83
C GLY A 378 10.12 18.63 -26.29
N VAL A 379 10.56 17.41 -26.64
CA VAL A 379 10.92 17.05 -28.03
C VAL A 379 9.72 17.21 -28.97
N ALA A 380 8.50 16.84 -28.53
CA ALA A 380 7.27 17.08 -29.28
C ALA A 380 7.05 18.58 -29.55
N ALA A 381 7.33 19.43 -28.56
CA ALA A 381 7.25 20.88 -28.74
C ALA A 381 8.31 21.42 -29.70
N LEU A 382 9.53 20.87 -29.69
CA LEU A 382 10.54 21.21 -30.70
C LEU A 382 10.05 20.87 -32.11
N TRP A 383 9.47 19.68 -32.29
CA TRP A 383 8.96 19.18 -33.57
C TRP A 383 7.81 20.03 -34.10
N LEU A 384 6.79 20.31 -33.28
CA LEU A 384 5.68 21.19 -33.65
C LEU A 384 6.16 22.62 -33.96
N GLY A 385 7.12 23.14 -33.18
CA GLY A 385 7.70 24.47 -33.41
C GLY A 385 8.52 24.55 -34.70
N HIS A 386 9.18 23.46 -35.10
CA HIS A 386 9.99 23.42 -36.32
C HIS A 386 9.14 23.34 -37.59
N PHE A 387 8.19 22.40 -37.63
CA PHE A 387 7.37 22.18 -38.82
C PHE A 387 6.16 23.13 -38.91
N GLY A 388 5.74 23.71 -37.79
CA GLY A 388 4.54 24.52 -37.69
C GLY A 388 3.27 23.66 -37.57
N ARG A 389 2.38 24.04 -36.67
CA ARG A 389 1.15 23.29 -36.33
C ARG A 389 0.24 23.06 -37.53
N ASP A 390 0.08 24.06 -38.39
CA ASP A 390 -0.80 23.97 -39.55
C ASP A 390 -0.26 23.00 -40.61
N ASN A 391 1.05 22.97 -40.84
CA ASN A 391 1.67 22.03 -41.77
C ASN A 391 1.58 20.59 -41.25
N VAL A 392 1.81 20.39 -39.95
CA VAL A 392 1.65 19.09 -39.30
C VAL A 392 0.21 18.60 -39.41
N ARG A 393 -0.77 19.47 -39.10
CA ARG A 393 -2.21 19.14 -39.21
C ARG A 393 -2.62 18.86 -40.66
N ALA A 394 -2.13 19.63 -41.61
CA ALA A 394 -2.38 19.42 -43.03
C ALA A 394 -1.85 18.06 -43.50
N GLU A 395 -0.63 17.68 -43.08
CA GLU A 395 -0.06 16.38 -43.42
C GLU A 395 -0.83 15.22 -42.76
N ALA A 396 -1.16 15.36 -41.47
CA ALA A 396 -1.95 14.37 -40.74
C ALA A 396 -3.33 14.16 -41.41
N HIS A 397 -4.01 15.25 -41.77
CA HIS A 397 -5.29 15.23 -42.49
C HIS A 397 -5.17 14.58 -43.88
N ARG A 398 -4.11 14.92 -44.65
CA ARG A 398 -3.84 14.32 -45.97
C ARG A 398 -3.70 12.79 -45.89
N ARG A 399 -3.23 12.27 -44.76
CA ARG A 399 -3.05 10.84 -44.50
C ARG A 399 -4.18 10.19 -43.71
N HIS A 400 -5.25 10.93 -43.40
CA HIS A 400 -6.38 10.47 -42.59
C HIS A 400 -5.96 9.88 -41.24
N LEU A 401 -5.02 10.53 -40.56
CA LEU A 401 -4.53 10.09 -39.25
C LEU A 401 -4.44 11.27 -38.26
N PRO A 402 -4.64 11.03 -36.95
CA PRO A 402 -4.44 12.05 -35.93
C PRO A 402 -2.99 12.54 -35.88
N VAL A 403 -2.78 13.82 -35.54
CA VAL A 403 -1.43 14.40 -35.32
C VAL A 403 -0.62 13.56 -34.34
N HIS A 404 -1.27 13.05 -33.29
CA HIS A 404 -0.69 12.12 -32.33
C HIS A 404 -0.02 10.90 -32.97
N HIS A 405 -0.73 10.22 -33.89
CA HIS A 405 -0.21 9.05 -34.58
C HIS A 405 0.90 9.39 -35.59
N LEU A 406 0.82 10.57 -36.22
CA LEU A 406 1.91 11.05 -37.08
C LEU A 406 3.19 11.24 -36.28
N PHE A 407 3.07 11.91 -35.14
CA PHE A 407 4.19 12.18 -34.25
C PHE A 407 4.75 10.88 -33.65
N ARG A 408 3.90 9.96 -33.18
CA ARG A 408 4.35 8.64 -32.69
C ARG A 408 5.15 7.89 -33.76
N ALA A 409 4.67 7.86 -35.00
CA ALA A 409 5.38 7.22 -36.11
C ALA A 409 6.73 7.89 -36.40
N ALA A 410 6.78 9.23 -36.44
CA ALA A 410 8.01 9.98 -36.63
C ALA A 410 9.02 9.73 -35.50
N LEU A 411 8.55 9.82 -34.24
CA LEU A 411 9.35 9.61 -33.04
C LEU A 411 10.01 8.23 -33.05
N ARG A 412 9.24 7.18 -33.32
CA ARG A 412 9.75 5.80 -33.41
C ARG A 412 10.73 5.62 -34.55
N ALA A 413 10.45 6.20 -35.72
CA ALA A 413 11.33 6.10 -36.89
C ALA A 413 12.66 6.84 -36.73
N SER A 414 12.66 7.93 -35.97
CA SER A 414 13.85 8.71 -35.65
C SER A 414 14.62 8.24 -34.42
N ALA A 415 14.06 7.29 -33.64
CA ALA A 415 14.69 6.83 -32.42
C ALA A 415 16.04 6.19 -32.71
N ARG A 416 17.07 6.58 -31.95
CA ARG A 416 18.42 6.04 -32.12
C ARG A 416 18.57 4.72 -31.34
N PRO A 417 19.31 3.74 -31.86
CA PRO A 417 19.67 2.58 -31.06
C PRO A 417 20.54 3.00 -29.85
N PRO A 418 20.53 2.23 -28.75
CA PRO A 418 21.42 2.49 -27.63
C PRO A 418 22.88 2.30 -28.04
N ALA A 419 23.79 3.04 -27.40
CA ALA A 419 25.23 2.97 -27.69
C ALA A 419 25.82 1.55 -27.50
N SER A 420 25.19 0.72 -26.66
CA SER A 420 25.58 -0.67 -26.37
C SER A 420 25.29 -1.68 -27.50
N GLY A 421 24.47 -1.32 -28.49
CA GLY A 421 24.12 -2.17 -29.63
C GLY A 421 23.12 -3.31 -29.35
N HIS A 422 22.77 -3.57 -28.08
CA HIS A 422 21.74 -4.54 -27.69
C HIS A 422 20.48 -3.81 -27.22
N TRP A 423 19.36 -3.99 -27.94
CA TRP A 423 18.07 -3.38 -27.60
C TRP A 423 16.91 -4.32 -27.89
N ASP A 424 16.07 -4.55 -26.89
CA ASP A 424 14.84 -5.33 -27.05
C ASP A 424 13.66 -4.40 -27.36
N GLN A 425 13.32 -4.29 -28.64
CA GLN A 425 12.23 -3.44 -29.11
C GLN A 425 10.85 -3.89 -28.62
N THR A 426 10.69 -5.17 -28.27
CA THR A 426 9.41 -5.70 -27.76
C THR A 426 9.15 -5.27 -26.33
N ARG A 427 10.21 -4.86 -25.61
CA ARG A 427 10.15 -4.47 -24.20
C ARG A 427 10.35 -2.98 -23.97
N PHE A 428 11.16 -2.31 -24.77
CA PHE A 428 11.59 -0.94 -24.52
C PHE A 428 11.29 0.03 -25.68
N GLY A 429 10.51 -0.42 -26.68
CA GLY A 429 10.11 0.41 -27.81
C GLY A 429 11.20 0.58 -28.87
N ALA A 430 11.03 1.52 -29.79
CA ALA A 430 11.85 1.61 -31.00
C ALA A 430 13.32 2.01 -30.78
N GLY A 431 13.65 2.60 -29.63
CA GLY A 431 15.00 3.08 -29.30
C GLY A 431 14.95 4.26 -28.35
N ILE A 432 16.06 5.00 -28.27
CA ILE A 432 16.19 6.21 -27.47
C ILE A 432 15.72 7.43 -28.27
N VAL A 433 15.01 8.35 -27.63
CA VAL A 433 14.56 9.60 -28.26
C VAL A 433 15.74 10.39 -28.83
N ASP A 434 15.60 10.89 -30.07
CA ASP A 434 16.60 11.70 -30.78
C ASP A 434 15.92 12.90 -31.47
N ALA A 435 15.98 14.07 -30.83
CA ALA A 435 15.34 15.28 -31.32
C ALA A 435 15.95 15.78 -32.63
N GLU A 436 17.27 15.62 -32.81
CA GLU A 436 17.97 16.05 -34.02
C GLU A 436 17.51 15.24 -35.23
N ALA A 437 17.50 13.91 -35.10
CA ALA A 437 17.01 13.02 -36.16
C ALA A 437 15.53 13.28 -36.46
N LEU A 438 14.70 13.45 -35.42
CA LEU A 438 13.27 13.72 -35.56
C LEU A 438 12.98 15.01 -36.34
N LEU A 439 13.68 16.11 -36.03
CA LEU A 439 13.51 17.39 -36.74
C LEU A 439 14.16 17.37 -38.12
N ASN A 440 15.01 16.40 -38.44
CA ASN A 440 15.58 16.20 -39.77
C ASN A 440 14.71 15.30 -40.66
N LEU A 441 13.77 14.54 -40.11
CA LEU A 441 12.83 13.68 -40.86
C LEU A 441 11.71 14.54 -41.46
N PRO A 442 11.67 14.74 -42.80
CA PRO A 442 10.61 15.54 -43.42
C PRO A 442 9.23 14.94 -43.18
N LEU A 443 8.20 15.78 -43.02
CA LEU A 443 6.83 15.31 -42.76
C LEU A 443 6.33 14.29 -43.80
N ALA A 444 6.68 14.47 -45.07
CA ALA A 444 6.31 13.59 -46.17
C ALA A 444 6.97 12.20 -46.08
N ASP A 445 8.14 12.11 -45.43
CA ASP A 445 8.94 10.88 -45.35
C ASP A 445 8.69 10.09 -44.06
N ILE A 446 7.86 10.63 -43.15
CA ILE A 446 7.42 9.89 -41.96
C ILE A 446 6.76 8.59 -42.43
N PRO A 447 7.16 7.42 -41.91
CA PRO A 447 6.55 6.16 -42.31
C PRO A 447 5.08 6.11 -41.91
N ALA A 448 4.31 5.26 -42.59
CA ALA A 448 2.97 4.94 -42.12
C ALA A 448 3.08 4.39 -40.68
N PRO A 449 2.14 4.76 -39.77
CA PRO A 449 2.10 4.14 -38.45
C PRO A 449 2.03 2.62 -38.64
N PRO A 450 2.83 1.82 -37.91
CA PRO A 450 2.64 0.37 -37.95
C PRO A 450 1.21 0.05 -37.54
N PRO A 451 0.57 -0.99 -38.11
CA PRO A 451 -0.69 -1.47 -37.58
C PRO A 451 -0.50 -1.75 -36.09
N MET A 452 -1.48 -1.33 -35.28
CA MET A 452 -1.43 -1.55 -33.84
C MET A 452 -1.08 -3.01 -33.59
N PRO A 453 0.03 -3.32 -32.88
CA PRO A 453 0.42 -4.70 -32.67
C PRO A 453 -0.75 -5.43 -32.00
N GLU A 454 -1.17 -6.55 -32.59
CA GLU A 454 -2.00 -7.49 -31.85
C GLU A 454 -1.26 -7.81 -30.56
N ALA A 455 -1.96 -7.78 -29.42
CA ALA A 455 -1.36 -8.17 -28.16
C ALA A 455 -0.87 -9.61 -28.33
N VAL A 456 0.44 -9.77 -28.52
CA VAL A 456 1.07 -11.08 -28.59
C VAL A 456 0.94 -11.64 -27.18
N ALA A 457 0.12 -12.68 -27.04
CA ALA A 457 0.14 -13.52 -25.85
C ALA A 457 1.56 -14.05 -25.73
N THR A 458 2.31 -13.57 -24.75
CA THR A 458 3.58 -14.18 -24.37
C THR A 458 3.23 -15.44 -23.61
N ASP A 459 3.64 -16.60 -24.13
CA ASP A 459 3.47 -17.91 -23.49
C ASP A 459 4.39 -18.12 -22.26
N ASP A 460 5.03 -17.06 -21.75
CA ASP A 460 5.77 -17.10 -20.50
C ASP A 460 4.79 -16.93 -19.32
N ALA A 461 4.63 -18.02 -18.57
CA ALA A 461 3.66 -18.25 -17.50
C ALA A 461 3.95 -17.50 -16.17
N GLU A 462 4.31 -16.21 -16.23
CA GLU A 462 4.50 -15.37 -15.04
C GLU A 462 3.24 -14.52 -14.72
N THR A 463 2.30 -15.19 -14.03
CA THR A 463 1.19 -14.68 -13.19
C THR A 463 -0.11 -14.15 -13.81
N ALA A 464 -1.22 -14.74 -13.34
CA ALA A 464 -2.62 -14.46 -13.68
C ALA A 464 -3.03 -12.97 -13.61
N VAL A 465 -2.37 -12.16 -12.77
CA VAL A 465 -2.58 -10.70 -12.73
C VAL A 465 -2.21 -10.06 -14.04
N GLN A 466 -1.05 -10.38 -14.61
CA GLN A 466 -0.63 -9.78 -15.87
C GLN A 466 -1.62 -10.11 -16.99
N THR A 467 -2.13 -11.34 -17.03
CA THR A 467 -3.19 -11.74 -17.97
C THR A 467 -4.46 -10.91 -17.76
N ILE A 468 -4.98 -10.82 -16.54
CA ILE A 468 -6.20 -10.05 -16.21
C ILE A 468 -6.02 -8.56 -16.54
N MET A 469 -4.83 -8.02 -16.31
CA MET A 469 -4.47 -6.63 -16.61
C MET A 469 -4.40 -6.36 -18.10
N ILE A 470 -3.75 -7.24 -18.86
CA ILE A 470 -3.69 -7.17 -20.32
C ILE A 470 -5.09 -7.29 -20.91
N GLU A 471 -5.93 -8.20 -20.40
CA GLU A 471 -7.30 -8.39 -20.86
C GLU A 471 -8.20 -7.20 -20.52
N ALA A 472 -8.08 -6.62 -19.31
CA ALA A 472 -8.79 -5.41 -18.91
C ALA A 472 -8.47 -4.22 -19.82
N VAL A 473 -7.18 -4.05 -20.17
CA VAL A 473 -6.73 -3.00 -21.10
C VAL A 473 -7.17 -3.31 -22.53
N ALA A 474 -7.08 -4.56 -22.97
CA ALA A 474 -7.44 -4.96 -24.33
C ALA A 474 -8.96 -5.07 -24.56
N ARG A 475 -9.77 -5.08 -23.49
CA ARG A 475 -11.22 -5.37 -23.50
C ARG A 475 -11.55 -6.66 -24.26
N ARG A 476 -10.68 -7.67 -24.20
CA ARG A 476 -10.74 -8.87 -25.07
C ARG A 476 -10.77 -10.17 -24.28
N ARG A 477 -11.33 -11.17 -24.97
CA ARG A 477 -11.55 -12.59 -24.65
C ARG A 477 -12.71 -12.87 -23.68
N ASP A 478 -13.55 -13.80 -24.12
CA ASP A 478 -14.50 -14.61 -23.34
C ASP A 478 -15.88 -14.03 -22.97
N GLY A 479 -16.30 -12.90 -23.55
CA GLY A 479 -17.65 -12.37 -23.29
C GLY A 479 -17.83 -11.83 -21.86
N PHE A 480 -16.73 -11.60 -21.14
CA PHE A 480 -16.70 -10.94 -19.85
C PHE A 480 -16.81 -9.42 -20.02
N ASP A 481 -17.67 -8.78 -19.23
CA ASP A 481 -17.87 -7.34 -19.27
C ASP A 481 -16.76 -6.59 -18.51
N TRP A 482 -15.63 -6.40 -19.20
CA TRP A 482 -14.49 -5.65 -18.68
C TRP A 482 -14.82 -4.17 -18.37
N ARG A 483 -15.84 -3.60 -19.00
CA ARG A 483 -16.24 -2.21 -18.75
C ARG A 483 -16.97 -2.11 -17.40
N ARG A 484 -17.86 -3.07 -17.12
CA ARG A 484 -18.61 -3.15 -15.86
C ARG A 484 -17.79 -3.66 -14.68
N HIS A 485 -17.01 -4.72 -14.88
CA HIS A 485 -16.36 -5.47 -13.78
C HIS A 485 -14.84 -5.38 -13.77
N GLY A 486 -14.22 -4.75 -14.77
CA GLY A 486 -12.77 -4.75 -14.94
C GLY A 486 -12.03 -4.15 -13.75
N ALA A 487 -12.50 -3.02 -13.20
CA ALA A 487 -11.87 -2.36 -12.05
C ALA A 487 -11.78 -3.28 -10.82
N GLU A 488 -12.86 -3.99 -10.50
CA GLU A 488 -12.91 -4.91 -9.36
C GLU A 488 -12.12 -6.19 -9.62
N ALA A 489 -12.27 -6.79 -10.81
CA ALA A 489 -11.51 -7.97 -11.22
C ALA A 489 -10.01 -7.76 -11.07
N VAL A 490 -9.56 -6.59 -11.49
CA VAL A 490 -8.18 -6.16 -11.42
C VAL A 490 -7.73 -5.96 -9.97
N TYR A 491 -8.52 -5.29 -9.13
CA TYR A 491 -8.26 -5.17 -7.69
C TYR A 491 -8.06 -6.55 -7.04
N LEU A 492 -9.01 -7.47 -7.25
CA LEU A 492 -8.99 -8.81 -6.67
C LEU A 492 -7.81 -9.64 -7.17
N ALA A 493 -7.47 -9.51 -8.46
CA ALA A 493 -6.31 -10.19 -9.02
C ALA A 493 -5.01 -9.70 -8.37
N THR A 494 -4.82 -8.38 -8.29
CA THR A 494 -3.65 -7.76 -7.65
C THR A 494 -3.57 -8.17 -6.19
N ASP A 495 -4.68 -8.13 -5.46
CA ASP A 495 -4.73 -8.55 -4.07
C ASP A 495 -4.39 -10.03 -3.89
N ALA A 496 -4.95 -10.90 -4.74
CA ALA A 496 -4.66 -12.32 -4.74
C ALA A 496 -3.19 -12.63 -5.00
N TRP A 497 -2.58 -11.95 -5.97
CA TRP A 497 -1.15 -12.10 -6.26
C TRP A 497 -0.27 -11.66 -5.12
N ARG A 498 -0.58 -10.52 -4.48
CA ARG A 498 0.14 -10.05 -3.27
C ARG A 498 0.13 -11.11 -2.18
N ARG A 499 -1.04 -11.74 -1.96
CA ARG A 499 -1.21 -12.82 -0.97
C ARG A 499 -0.44 -14.09 -1.34
N ALA A 500 -0.36 -14.44 -2.62
CA ALA A 500 0.31 -15.64 -3.11
C ALA A 500 1.83 -15.52 -3.28
N HIS A 501 2.35 -14.33 -3.60
CA HIS A 501 3.76 -14.11 -4.01
C HIS A 501 4.54 -13.26 -3.01
N ALA A 502 4.31 -13.49 -1.71
CA ALA A 502 4.92 -12.70 -0.65
C ALA A 502 6.47 -12.88 -0.55
N ALA A 503 7.20 -12.41 -1.56
CA ALA A 503 8.50 -11.81 -1.42
C ALA A 503 8.25 -10.33 -1.12
N THR A 504 8.76 -9.85 0.03
CA THR A 504 8.96 -8.42 0.38
C THR A 504 7.72 -7.51 0.55
N ASP A 505 7.45 -7.12 1.80
CA ASP A 505 6.95 -5.80 2.28
C ASP A 505 5.67 -5.15 1.71
N MET A 506 4.85 -5.81 0.90
CA MET A 506 3.53 -5.26 0.53
C MET A 506 2.45 -5.63 1.55
N LEU A 507 1.92 -4.64 2.28
CA LEU A 507 0.81 -4.81 3.22
C LEU A 507 -0.51 -5.08 2.49
N SER A 508 -1.28 -6.01 3.04
CA SER A 508 -2.66 -6.26 2.65
C SER A 508 -3.59 -5.28 3.37
N GLU A 509 -4.58 -4.72 2.66
CA GLU A 509 -5.57 -3.78 3.23
C GLU A 509 -6.40 -4.42 4.36
N SER A 510 -6.57 -5.75 4.31
CA SER A 510 -7.30 -6.53 5.30
C SER A 510 -6.65 -7.89 5.56
N ALA A 511 -6.81 -8.41 6.77
CA ALA A 511 -6.39 -9.76 7.15
C ALA A 511 -7.11 -10.83 6.31
N ARG A 512 -8.44 -10.69 6.19
CA ARG A 512 -9.29 -11.55 5.36
C ARG A 512 -9.12 -11.22 3.88
N LYS A 513 -9.07 -12.25 3.04
CA LYS A 513 -9.14 -12.12 1.58
C LYS A 513 -10.46 -11.44 1.15
N PRO A 514 -10.41 -10.42 0.26
CA PRO A 514 -11.61 -9.78 -0.27
C PRO A 514 -12.40 -10.76 -1.15
N GLU A 515 -13.72 -10.68 -1.04
CA GLU A 515 -14.64 -11.47 -1.87
C GLU A 515 -15.13 -10.63 -3.04
N PRO A 516 -15.29 -11.22 -4.25
CA PRO A 516 -15.91 -10.53 -5.37
C PRO A 516 -17.37 -10.19 -5.07
N THR A 517 -17.85 -9.09 -5.64
CA THR A 517 -19.27 -8.75 -5.70
C THR A 517 -20.05 -9.89 -6.35
N PRO A 518 -21.33 -10.10 -5.98
CA PRO A 518 -22.13 -11.20 -6.54
C PRO A 518 -22.18 -11.22 -8.08
N GLU A 519 -22.23 -10.05 -8.73
CA GLU A 519 -22.24 -9.93 -10.20
C GLU A 519 -20.91 -10.39 -10.80
N LEU A 520 -19.77 -9.95 -10.24
CA LEU A 520 -18.45 -10.40 -10.67
C LEU A 520 -18.26 -11.89 -10.39
N ALA A 521 -18.64 -12.38 -9.21
CA ALA A 521 -18.50 -13.80 -8.85
C ALA A 521 -19.20 -14.73 -9.85
N ALA A 522 -20.37 -14.32 -10.37
CA ALA A 522 -21.15 -15.07 -11.34
C ALA A 522 -20.53 -15.10 -12.75
N THR A 523 -19.75 -14.08 -13.11
CA THR A 523 -19.24 -13.88 -14.48
C THR A 523 -17.72 -13.94 -14.60
N ALA A 524 -17.00 -13.98 -13.47
CA ALA A 524 -15.54 -13.87 -13.39
C ALA A 524 -14.85 -14.86 -14.33
N PRO A 525 -13.87 -14.43 -15.15
CA PRO A 525 -13.15 -15.33 -16.04
C PRO A 525 -12.36 -16.38 -15.27
N ALA A 526 -12.04 -17.51 -15.91
CA ALA A 526 -11.39 -18.64 -15.26
C ALA A 526 -10.05 -18.26 -14.60
N VAL A 527 -9.27 -17.39 -15.27
CA VAL A 527 -8.00 -16.88 -14.75
C VAL A 527 -8.17 -16.12 -13.43
N LEU A 528 -9.21 -15.31 -13.31
CA LEU A 528 -9.53 -14.56 -12.09
C LEU A 528 -9.99 -15.49 -10.97
N ARG A 529 -10.87 -16.44 -11.27
CA ARG A 529 -11.33 -17.42 -10.26
C ARG A 529 -10.16 -18.23 -9.70
N THR A 530 -9.23 -18.65 -10.55
CA THR A 530 -8.01 -19.35 -10.13
C THR A 530 -7.13 -18.46 -9.27
N ALA A 531 -6.88 -17.21 -9.67
CA ALA A 531 -6.09 -16.27 -8.88
C ALA A 531 -6.69 -16.05 -7.49
N ILE A 532 -7.99 -15.74 -7.43
CA ILE A 532 -8.72 -15.58 -6.17
C ILE A 532 -8.63 -16.86 -5.33
N ALA A 533 -8.84 -18.05 -5.91
CA ALA A 533 -8.77 -19.31 -5.17
C ALA A 533 -7.38 -19.63 -4.60
N GLN A 534 -6.31 -19.18 -5.27
CA GLN A 534 -4.93 -19.36 -4.82
C GLN A 534 -4.51 -18.37 -3.73
N ALA A 535 -5.25 -17.29 -3.53
CA ALA A 535 -5.00 -16.33 -2.46
C ALA A 535 -5.32 -16.94 -1.09
N SER A 536 -4.34 -16.97 -0.19
CA SER A 536 -4.53 -17.30 1.22
C SER A 536 -4.96 -16.07 2.02
N ASP A 537 -5.59 -16.25 3.18
CA ASP A 537 -5.69 -15.17 4.15
C ASP A 537 -4.28 -14.62 4.45
N ALA A 538 -4.17 -13.30 4.53
CA ALA A 538 -2.88 -12.67 4.74
C ALA A 538 -2.51 -12.87 6.21
N PRO A 539 -1.28 -13.31 6.52
CA PRO A 539 -0.77 -13.11 7.87
C PRO A 539 -0.74 -11.61 8.12
N ILE A 540 -1.28 -11.18 9.25
CA ILE A 540 -1.57 -9.76 9.53
C ILE A 540 -0.30 -8.87 9.49
N MET A 541 0.91 -9.46 9.47
CA MET A 541 2.16 -8.73 9.26
C MET A 541 3.30 -9.64 8.72
N ARG A 542 4.24 -9.11 7.90
CA ARG A 542 5.59 -9.68 7.68
C ARG A 542 6.66 -8.62 7.98
N PRO A 543 7.75 -8.93 8.71
CA PRO A 543 8.80 -7.96 9.00
C PRO A 543 9.72 -7.72 7.78
N PRO A 544 10.32 -6.52 7.67
CA PRO A 544 11.17 -6.14 6.54
C PRO A 544 12.59 -6.73 6.60
N VAL A 545 13.14 -7.11 5.43
CA VAL A 545 14.46 -7.74 5.26
C VAL A 545 15.54 -6.69 4.95
N VAL A 546 16.57 -6.55 5.80
CA VAL A 546 17.58 -5.46 5.67
C VAL A 546 18.75 -5.79 4.73
N GLY A 547 19.13 -4.80 3.89
CA GLY A 547 20.12 -4.88 2.81
C GLY A 547 21.62 -4.83 3.17
N GLU A 548 22.45 -5.14 2.18
CA GLU A 548 23.83 -5.64 2.30
C GLU A 548 24.92 -4.62 2.71
N ALA A 549 24.70 -3.32 2.51
CA ALA A 549 25.74 -2.29 2.71
C ALA A 549 26.02 -1.98 4.20
N GLN A 550 25.01 -2.08 5.08
CA GLN A 550 25.17 -1.82 6.53
C GLN A 550 25.94 -2.94 7.25
N ARG A 551 26.00 -4.12 6.64
CA ARG A 551 26.70 -5.33 7.10
C ARG A 551 28.22 -5.14 7.21
N ARG A 552 28.83 -4.42 6.26
CA ARG A 552 30.29 -4.23 6.18
C ARG A 552 30.86 -3.23 7.21
N SER A 553 30.04 -2.29 7.69
CA SER A 553 30.49 -1.27 8.64
C SER A 553 30.49 -1.76 10.09
N LEU A 554 29.61 -2.72 10.44
CA LEU A 554 29.47 -3.24 11.81
C LEU A 554 30.60 -4.22 12.18
N ILE A 555 31.03 -5.04 11.23
CA ILE A 555 32.08 -6.06 11.42
C ILE A 555 33.44 -5.42 11.76
N ARG A 556 33.75 -4.25 11.19
CA ARG A 556 34.99 -3.51 11.54
C ARG A 556 34.97 -2.94 12.96
N GLY A 557 33.79 -2.71 13.54
CA GLY A 557 33.64 -2.19 14.91
C GLY A 557 33.73 -3.25 16.00
N LEU A 558 33.20 -4.45 15.74
CA LEU A 558 33.15 -5.56 16.71
C LEU A 558 34.50 -6.29 16.88
N ALA A 559 35.38 -6.23 15.88
CA ALA A 559 36.75 -6.75 16.00
C ALA A 559 37.65 -5.93 16.97
N ALA A 560 37.20 -4.77 17.43
CA ALA A 560 38.01 -3.87 18.26
C ALA A 560 37.71 -3.95 19.77
N ARG A 561 36.67 -4.68 20.22
CA ARG A 561 36.25 -4.65 21.63
C ARG A 561 35.62 -5.97 22.10
N GLY A 562 36.41 -6.79 22.79
CA GLY A 562 35.91 -7.73 23.81
C GLY A 562 36.00 -9.22 23.47
N ALA A 563 37.18 -9.81 23.64
CA ALA A 563 37.33 -11.25 23.83
C ALA A 563 38.06 -11.51 25.15
N GLY A 564 37.33 -11.99 26.15
CA GLY A 564 37.85 -12.86 27.21
C GLY A 564 37.49 -14.29 26.82
N GLY A 565 38.49 -15.13 26.63
CA GLY A 565 38.39 -16.32 25.79
C GLY A 565 38.11 -17.64 26.50
N VAL A 566 38.18 -18.71 25.72
CA VAL A 566 38.72 -20.02 26.13
C VAL A 566 39.40 -20.61 24.90
N GLU A 567 40.72 -20.68 24.94
CA GLU A 567 41.52 -21.54 24.07
C GLU A 567 41.22 -23.00 24.44
N ALA A 568 40.75 -23.81 23.48
CA ALA A 568 41.20 -25.18 23.25
C ALA A 568 40.28 -25.87 22.24
N LEU A 569 40.58 -25.70 20.96
CA LEU A 569 40.67 -26.74 19.93
C LEU A 569 40.86 -26.00 18.61
N GLY A 570 42.13 -25.80 18.26
CA GLY A 570 42.56 -25.10 17.05
C GLY A 570 42.10 -25.83 15.80
N VAL A 571 40.93 -25.44 15.30
CA VAL A 571 40.43 -25.80 13.99
C VAL A 571 40.27 -24.50 13.20
N SER A 572 40.94 -24.40 12.06
CA SER A 572 40.83 -23.24 11.20
C SER A 572 39.43 -23.14 10.58
N GLU A 573 39.01 -21.92 10.23
CA GLU A 573 37.75 -21.65 9.50
C GLU A 573 37.65 -22.46 8.19
N ALA A 574 38.78 -22.82 7.60
CA ALA A 574 38.86 -23.69 6.43
C ALA A 574 38.53 -25.16 6.75
N GLU A 575 38.97 -25.69 7.90
CA GLU A 575 38.72 -27.07 8.33
C GLU A 575 37.29 -27.29 8.82
N ALA A 576 36.70 -26.31 9.52
CA ALA A 576 35.28 -26.34 9.88
C ALA A 576 34.37 -26.32 8.63
N ARG A 577 34.75 -25.55 7.60
CA ARG A 577 34.07 -25.54 6.29
C ARG A 577 34.30 -26.83 5.49
N GLN A 578 35.47 -27.46 5.59
CA GLN A 578 35.77 -28.74 4.94
C GLN A 578 34.99 -29.91 5.57
N HIS A 579 34.73 -29.86 6.88
CA HIS A 579 33.88 -30.83 7.58
C HIS A 579 32.41 -30.76 7.11
N LEU A 580 31.89 -29.55 6.88
CA LEU A 580 30.54 -29.30 6.38
C LEU A 580 30.37 -29.59 4.88
N ARG A 581 31.43 -29.47 4.07
CA ARG A 581 31.44 -29.90 2.65
C ARG A 581 31.60 -31.41 2.46
N GLY A 582 31.89 -32.15 3.54
CA GLY A 582 32.00 -33.61 3.58
C GLY A 582 30.71 -34.28 4.08
N ARG A 583 30.83 -35.14 5.10
CA ARG A 583 29.80 -36.09 5.59
C ARG A 583 28.41 -35.50 5.91
N GLY A 584 28.27 -34.18 6.05
CA GLY A 584 26.98 -33.53 6.30
C GLY A 584 25.97 -33.67 5.16
N LEU A 585 26.41 -33.80 3.91
CA LEU A 585 25.51 -34.01 2.77
C LEU A 585 24.92 -35.43 2.75
N ASP A 586 25.75 -36.44 3.07
CA ASP A 586 25.33 -37.85 3.15
C ASP A 586 24.39 -38.10 4.34
N GLU A 587 24.60 -37.41 5.46
CA GLU A 587 23.72 -37.47 6.65
C GLU A 587 22.37 -36.79 6.40
N LEU A 588 22.33 -35.66 5.68
CA LEU A 588 21.08 -35.00 5.28
C LEU A 588 20.29 -35.83 4.26
N GLN A 589 20.97 -36.50 3.31
CA GLN A 589 20.34 -37.44 2.39
C GLN A 589 19.80 -38.69 3.10
N GLN A 590 20.52 -39.21 4.10
CA GLN A 590 20.02 -40.31 4.94
C GLN A 590 18.80 -39.89 5.77
N LEU A 591 18.81 -38.68 6.35
CA LEU A 591 17.69 -38.19 7.15
C LEU A 591 16.42 -38.00 6.29
N ALA A 592 16.57 -37.42 5.09
CA ALA A 592 15.47 -37.27 4.13
C ALA A 592 14.92 -38.64 3.69
N SER A 593 15.80 -39.60 3.42
CA SER A 593 15.41 -40.97 3.05
C SER A 593 14.67 -41.71 4.16
N GLN A 594 15.04 -41.48 5.43
CA GLN A 594 14.34 -42.05 6.60
C GLN A 594 12.96 -41.42 6.82
N VAL A 595 12.80 -40.13 6.53
CA VAL A 595 11.50 -39.43 6.58
C VAL A 595 10.59 -39.92 5.46
N PHE A 596 11.10 -40.11 4.24
CA PHE A 596 10.33 -40.68 3.13
C PHE A 596 9.90 -42.13 3.39
N ALA A 597 10.78 -42.97 3.96
CA ALA A 597 10.44 -44.34 4.33
C ALA A 597 9.35 -44.44 5.42
N ARG A 598 9.26 -43.44 6.32
CA ARG A 598 8.17 -43.35 7.31
C ARG A 598 6.85 -42.87 6.70
N LEU A 599 6.91 -41.96 5.72
CA LEU A 599 5.73 -41.46 5.01
C LEU A 599 5.12 -42.51 4.07
N ASP A 600 5.95 -43.35 3.44
CA ASP A 600 5.47 -44.45 2.58
C ASP A 600 4.81 -45.59 3.39
N ALA A 601 5.09 -45.68 4.71
CA ALA A 601 4.48 -46.65 5.61
C ALA A 601 3.07 -46.26 6.10
N GLU A 602 2.65 -44.99 5.96
CA GLU A 602 1.38 -44.47 6.50
C GLU A 602 0.23 -44.38 5.47
N GLY A 603 0.47 -44.77 4.21
CA GLY A 603 -0.58 -44.86 3.19
C GLY A 603 -1.00 -43.50 2.61
N GLY A 604 -0.90 -43.35 1.29
CA GLY A 604 -0.99 -42.07 0.58
C GLY A 604 -2.30 -41.29 0.76
N SER A 605 -2.37 -40.42 1.77
CA SER A 605 -3.37 -39.35 1.90
C SER A 605 -2.94 -38.06 1.17
N ALA A 606 -3.90 -37.16 0.94
CA ALA A 606 -3.64 -35.84 0.36
C ALA A 606 -2.75 -34.96 1.26
N GLU A 607 -2.79 -35.14 2.59
CA GLU A 607 -1.90 -34.45 3.53
C GLU A 607 -0.44 -34.90 3.35
N ALA A 608 -0.18 -36.20 3.19
CA ALA A 608 1.16 -36.75 2.99
C ALA A 608 1.81 -36.26 1.68
N SER A 609 1.00 -36.07 0.63
CA SER A 609 1.47 -35.52 -0.65
C SER A 609 1.81 -34.02 -0.57
N SER A 610 1.09 -33.23 0.24
CA SER A 610 1.42 -31.82 0.48
C SER A 610 2.68 -31.67 1.34
N LEU A 611 2.85 -32.53 2.35
CA LEU A 611 4.01 -32.55 3.22
C LEU A 611 5.27 -32.99 2.45
N ARG A 612 5.15 -33.96 1.54
CA ARG A 612 6.21 -34.38 0.62
C ARG A 612 6.66 -33.23 -0.28
N ARG A 613 5.72 -32.41 -0.76
CA ARG A 613 6.01 -31.23 -1.58
C ARG A 613 6.73 -30.14 -0.77
N SER A 614 6.26 -29.82 0.44
CA SER A 614 6.92 -28.86 1.33
C SER A 614 8.31 -29.33 1.80
N VAL A 615 8.53 -30.63 1.98
CA VAL A 615 9.86 -31.17 2.31
C VAL A 615 10.80 -31.08 1.09
N LEU A 616 10.31 -31.34 -0.13
CA LEU A 616 11.12 -31.20 -1.35
C LEU A 616 11.45 -29.73 -1.65
N GLU A 617 10.50 -28.82 -1.49
CA GLU A 617 10.67 -27.37 -1.65
C GLU A 617 11.63 -26.80 -0.58
N GLY A 618 11.43 -27.17 0.69
CA GLY A 618 12.32 -26.76 1.78
C GLY A 618 13.73 -27.33 1.67
N THR A 619 13.91 -28.51 1.08
CA THR A 619 15.26 -29.09 0.85
C THR A 619 15.98 -28.38 -0.30
N ALA A 620 15.25 -27.96 -1.36
CA ALA A 620 15.79 -27.19 -2.46
C ALA A 620 16.20 -25.76 -2.03
N GLU A 621 15.41 -25.11 -1.17
CA GLU A 621 15.73 -23.81 -0.57
C GLU A 621 16.96 -23.87 0.35
N VAL A 622 17.10 -24.93 1.16
CA VAL A 622 18.26 -25.13 2.04
C VAL A 622 19.53 -25.41 1.24
N ILE A 623 19.46 -26.18 0.15
CA ILE A 623 20.61 -26.46 -0.74
C ILE A 623 21.04 -25.18 -1.47
N ASN A 624 20.10 -24.35 -1.94
CA ASN A 624 20.40 -23.06 -2.58
C ASN A 624 20.93 -22.02 -1.57
N GLY A 625 20.38 -21.98 -0.35
CA GLY A 625 20.82 -21.09 0.72
C GLY A 625 22.21 -21.41 1.28
N LEU A 626 22.64 -22.69 1.27
CA LEU A 626 23.99 -23.10 1.67
C LEU A 626 25.08 -22.76 0.63
N THR A 627 24.71 -22.23 -0.54
CA THR A 627 25.64 -21.72 -1.56
C THR A 627 25.72 -20.19 -1.62
N ALA A 628 24.94 -19.48 -0.81
CA ALA A 628 24.88 -18.01 -0.81
C ALA A 628 25.25 -17.44 0.58
N ASP A 629 26.49 -16.92 0.68
CA ASP A 629 27.04 -16.22 1.84
C ASP A 629 26.23 -14.95 2.20
N ALA A 630 25.46 -14.94 3.29
CA ALA A 630 24.97 -13.69 3.89
C ALA A 630 24.35 -13.83 5.31
N ALA A 631 24.92 -13.15 6.32
CA ALA A 631 24.25 -12.84 7.59
C ALA A 631 24.55 -11.40 8.09
N PHE A 632 23.50 -10.61 8.36
CA PHE A 632 23.48 -9.26 8.96
C PHE A 632 22.45 -9.21 10.10
N SER A 633 22.57 -8.28 11.05
CA SER A 633 21.54 -7.98 12.07
C SER A 633 21.23 -6.46 12.19
N PRO A 634 19.94 -6.03 12.17
CA PRO A 634 19.50 -4.60 12.18
C PRO A 634 19.19 -3.94 13.55
N ARG A 635 18.90 -2.62 13.56
CA ARG A 635 18.55 -1.77 14.73
C ARG A 635 17.06 -1.89 15.17
N PRO A 636 16.69 -1.51 16.43
CA PRO A 636 15.46 -1.94 17.11
C PRO A 636 14.14 -1.34 16.60
N GLU A 637 14.19 -0.26 15.83
CA GLU A 637 13.03 0.64 15.59
C GLU A 637 12.27 0.31 14.29
N GLN A 638 12.70 -0.76 13.59
CA GLN A 638 12.19 -1.19 12.29
C GLN A 638 11.66 -2.64 12.29
N ARG A 639 11.39 -3.21 13.48
CA ARG A 639 11.06 -4.65 13.65
C ARG A 639 9.67 -4.91 14.26
N MET A 640 8.72 -3.98 14.12
CA MET A 640 7.46 -4.07 14.86
C MET A 640 6.36 -4.70 14.04
N MET A 641 6.12 -5.99 14.25
CA MET A 641 5.01 -6.76 13.71
C MET A 641 4.58 -7.86 14.70
N LEU A 642 3.31 -7.78 15.13
CA LEU A 642 2.47 -8.70 15.93
C LEU A 642 3.13 -9.73 16.86
N GLU A 643 2.94 -9.47 18.15
CA GLU A 643 2.75 -10.42 19.26
C GLU A 643 3.68 -11.63 19.28
N ALA A 644 4.57 -11.56 20.26
CA ALA A 644 5.85 -12.22 20.20
C ALA A 644 6.03 -13.24 21.31
N LEU A 645 6.67 -14.36 20.94
CA LEU A 645 7.53 -15.07 21.86
C LEU A 645 8.81 -14.23 22.04
N VAL A 646 8.86 -13.42 23.09
CA VAL A 646 10.01 -12.54 23.39
C VAL A 646 11.20 -13.34 23.92
N GLN A 647 10.94 -14.41 24.68
CA GLN A 647 11.98 -15.32 25.16
C GLN A 647 11.64 -16.77 24.84
N LEU A 648 12.64 -17.52 24.38
CA LEU A 648 12.48 -18.95 24.09
C LEU A 648 12.26 -19.80 25.35
N LYS A 649 12.64 -19.30 26.53
CA LYS A 649 12.52 -20.00 27.81
C LYS A 649 11.98 -19.06 28.88
N GLY A 650 11.37 -19.61 29.94
CA GLY A 650 10.91 -18.82 31.10
C GLY A 650 9.66 -17.95 30.88
N ARG A 651 9.03 -17.98 29.71
CA ARG A 651 7.78 -17.26 29.40
C ARG A 651 6.68 -18.23 28.93
N PRO A 652 5.96 -18.89 29.86
CA PRO A 652 4.90 -19.81 29.49
C PRO A 652 3.64 -19.08 29.01
N ALA A 653 2.73 -19.82 28.37
CA ALA A 653 1.34 -19.43 28.22
C ALA A 653 0.49 -20.53 28.87
N LEU A 654 -0.16 -20.19 29.97
CA LEU A 654 -0.89 -21.14 30.81
C LEU A 654 -2.35 -21.18 30.35
N ARG A 655 -2.82 -22.37 29.98
CA ARG A 655 -4.19 -22.51 29.47
C ARG A 655 -5.19 -22.26 30.60
N VAL A 656 -6.19 -21.42 30.32
CA VAL A 656 -7.33 -21.24 31.21
C VAL A 656 -8.34 -22.36 30.98
N VAL A 657 -8.78 -22.99 32.07
CA VAL A 657 -9.75 -24.08 32.10
C VAL A 657 -10.69 -23.85 33.26
N ASP A 658 -11.98 -23.79 32.97
CA ASP A 658 -13.03 -23.50 33.95
C ASP A 658 -12.75 -22.20 34.74
N GLY A 659 -12.25 -21.18 34.02
CA GLY A 659 -11.89 -19.87 34.56
C GLY A 659 -10.56 -19.82 35.31
N THR A 660 -9.83 -20.92 35.50
CA THR A 660 -8.58 -20.92 36.28
C THR A 660 -7.40 -21.54 35.51
N ILE A 661 -6.19 -21.43 36.08
CA ILE A 661 -4.98 -22.08 35.58
C ILE A 661 -4.68 -23.33 36.40
N SER A 662 -4.17 -24.38 35.76
CA SER A 662 -3.82 -25.61 36.48
C SER A 662 -2.56 -25.40 37.34
N PRO A 663 -2.59 -25.71 38.65
CA PRO A 663 -1.40 -25.62 39.51
C PRO A 663 -0.34 -26.66 39.18
N THR A 664 -0.68 -27.66 38.36
CA THR A 664 0.20 -28.75 37.92
C THR A 664 0.57 -28.63 36.44
N ASP A 665 0.31 -27.48 35.80
CA ASP A 665 0.69 -27.29 34.40
C ASP A 665 2.22 -27.51 34.22
N PRO A 666 2.66 -28.31 33.23
CA PRO A 666 4.09 -28.58 33.05
C PRO A 666 4.90 -27.34 32.67
N LEU A 667 4.26 -26.26 32.19
CA LEU A 667 4.91 -25.00 31.84
C LEU A 667 4.93 -23.97 32.98
N PHE A 668 4.35 -24.32 34.12
CA PHE A 668 4.11 -23.41 35.24
C PHE A 668 5.40 -22.82 35.84
N GLY A 669 6.43 -23.63 36.01
CA GLY A 669 7.79 -23.19 36.37
C GLY A 669 7.85 -22.29 37.61
N GLU A 670 8.74 -21.28 37.56
CA GLU A 670 9.00 -20.34 38.67
C GLU A 670 7.85 -19.34 38.92
N TRP A 671 6.94 -19.19 37.96
CA TRP A 671 5.78 -18.28 38.07
C TRP A 671 4.74 -18.73 39.09
N GLY A 672 4.83 -19.96 39.57
CA GLY A 672 3.88 -20.47 40.56
C GLY A 672 3.88 -19.73 41.88
N GLY A 673 5.03 -19.19 42.30
CA GLY A 673 5.13 -18.37 43.50
C GLY A 673 4.38 -17.03 43.38
N SER A 674 4.31 -16.46 42.18
CA SER A 674 3.65 -15.17 41.93
C SER A 674 2.18 -15.34 41.54
N LEU A 675 1.80 -16.43 40.86
CA LEU A 675 0.46 -16.61 40.30
C LEU A 675 -0.50 -17.44 41.16
N LEU A 676 -0.05 -18.54 41.80
CA LEU A 676 -0.92 -19.38 42.63
C LEU A 676 -1.56 -18.67 43.82
N PRO A 677 -0.88 -17.71 44.47
CA PRO A 677 -1.47 -17.01 45.61
C PRO A 677 -2.57 -16.02 45.24
N LEU A 678 -2.87 -15.78 43.96
CA LEU A 678 -3.80 -14.75 43.50
C LEU A 678 -5.23 -15.33 43.38
N PRO A 679 -6.14 -15.13 44.37
CA PRO A 679 -7.50 -15.64 44.31
C PRO A 679 -8.37 -14.94 43.23
N GLU A 680 -7.92 -13.81 42.67
CA GLU A 680 -8.66 -13.00 41.71
C GLU A 680 -8.63 -13.56 40.28
N ILE A 681 -7.73 -14.51 39.97
CA ILE A 681 -7.56 -15.06 38.61
C ILE A 681 -8.90 -15.50 37.98
N PRO A 682 -9.78 -16.25 38.66
CA PRO A 682 -11.08 -16.63 38.09
C PRO A 682 -12.01 -15.46 37.79
N ALA A 683 -11.96 -14.39 38.60
CA ALA A 683 -12.72 -13.19 38.32
C ALA A 683 -12.16 -12.49 37.07
N PHE A 684 -10.83 -12.40 36.95
CA PHE A 684 -10.19 -11.72 35.84
C PHE A 684 -10.37 -12.43 34.50
N THR A 685 -10.14 -13.74 34.45
CA THR A 685 -10.34 -14.52 33.24
C THR A 685 -11.78 -14.50 32.76
N SER A 686 -12.76 -14.36 33.67
CA SER A 686 -14.17 -14.29 33.32
C SER A 686 -14.52 -13.01 32.57
N ALA A 687 -13.82 -11.91 32.83
CA ALA A 687 -14.05 -10.61 32.22
C ALA A 687 -13.29 -10.38 30.89
N VAL A 688 -12.50 -11.36 30.44
CA VAL A 688 -11.74 -11.32 29.18
C VAL A 688 -12.38 -12.28 28.17
N GLY A 689 -12.67 -11.77 26.98
CA GLY A 689 -13.39 -12.50 25.95
C GLY A 689 -12.76 -12.37 24.56
N ARG A 690 -13.12 -13.32 23.69
CA ARG A 690 -12.71 -13.38 22.29
C ARG A 690 -13.69 -12.61 21.42
N ILE A 691 -13.21 -11.67 20.62
CA ILE A 691 -13.99 -10.91 19.65
C ILE A 691 -14.01 -11.67 18.32
N ASP A 692 -15.23 -11.90 17.82
CA ASP A 692 -15.48 -12.61 16.57
C ASP A 692 -16.34 -11.77 15.61
N GLY A 693 -16.04 -11.86 14.31
CA GLY A 693 -16.90 -11.40 13.20
C GLY A 693 -17.41 -12.60 12.41
N ASP A 694 -18.73 -12.83 12.40
CA ASP A 694 -19.39 -14.02 11.83
C ASP A 694 -18.75 -15.36 12.28
N GLY A 695 -18.22 -15.40 13.51
CA GLY A 695 -17.58 -16.57 14.13
C GLY A 695 -16.08 -16.73 13.85
N GLY A 696 -15.50 -15.89 12.99
CA GLY A 696 -14.06 -15.81 12.77
C GLY A 696 -13.38 -14.99 13.86
N HIS A 697 -12.28 -15.52 14.41
CA HIS A 697 -11.49 -14.84 15.45
C HIS A 697 -10.83 -13.57 14.91
N VAL A 698 -11.08 -12.43 15.56
CA VAL A 698 -10.46 -11.16 15.19
C VAL A 698 -9.48 -10.68 16.25
N GLY A 699 -9.85 -10.74 17.54
CA GLY A 699 -8.99 -10.28 18.62
C GLY A 699 -9.55 -10.57 20.02
N THR A 700 -8.99 -9.89 21.01
CA THR A 700 -9.37 -9.99 22.42
C THR A 700 -10.01 -8.69 22.89
N GLY A 701 -10.91 -8.77 23.87
CA GLY A 701 -11.41 -7.60 24.59
C GLY A 701 -11.75 -7.93 26.05
N PHE A 702 -11.91 -6.90 26.88
CA PHE A 702 -12.22 -7.08 28.30
C PHE A 702 -13.20 -6.04 28.83
N LEU A 703 -14.01 -6.44 29.82
CA LEU A 703 -14.99 -5.55 30.45
C LEU A 703 -14.32 -4.56 31.39
N ILE A 704 -14.68 -3.29 31.23
CA ILE A 704 -14.21 -2.17 32.07
C ILE A 704 -15.35 -1.45 32.79
N GLY A 705 -16.59 -1.76 32.44
CA GLY A 705 -17.81 -1.21 33.04
C GLY A 705 -18.99 -2.18 32.88
N ALA A 706 -20.21 -1.71 33.16
CA ALA A 706 -21.41 -2.56 33.20
C ALA A 706 -21.73 -3.24 31.86
N ASP A 707 -21.48 -2.56 30.74
CA ASP A 707 -21.73 -3.02 29.37
C ASP A 707 -20.62 -2.57 28.40
N LEU A 708 -19.47 -2.17 28.95
CA LEU A 708 -18.39 -1.51 28.24
C LEU A 708 -17.17 -2.42 28.14
N VAL A 709 -16.77 -2.73 26.92
CA VAL A 709 -15.61 -3.54 26.57
C VAL A 709 -14.50 -2.66 25.99
N MET A 710 -13.28 -2.83 26.47
CA MET A 710 -12.06 -2.25 25.87
C MET A 710 -11.38 -3.27 24.96
N THR A 711 -10.91 -2.81 23.80
CA THR A 711 -10.07 -3.56 22.86
C THR A 711 -9.15 -2.59 22.09
N ASN A 712 -8.40 -3.07 21.10
CA ASN A 712 -7.60 -2.23 20.22
C ASN A 712 -8.44 -1.59 19.10
N ARG A 713 -7.95 -0.46 18.58
CA ARG A 713 -8.57 0.21 17.42
C ARG A 713 -8.41 -0.62 16.15
N HIS A 714 -7.27 -1.28 15.92
CA HIS A 714 -7.13 -2.13 14.74
C HIS A 714 -8.06 -3.36 14.77
N VAL A 715 -8.41 -3.87 15.97
CA VAL A 715 -9.43 -4.91 16.12
C VAL A 715 -10.80 -4.37 15.71
N LEU A 716 -11.13 -3.12 16.07
CA LEU A 716 -12.33 -2.44 15.61
C LEU A 716 -12.34 -2.25 14.08
N GLU A 717 -11.22 -1.77 13.49
CA GLU A 717 -11.07 -1.60 12.03
C GLU A 717 -11.25 -2.92 11.27
N ALA A 718 -10.95 -4.06 11.90
CA ALA A 718 -11.17 -5.38 11.32
C ALA A 718 -12.63 -5.87 11.38
N ILE A 719 -13.49 -5.28 12.23
CA ILE A 719 -14.91 -5.66 12.41
C ILE A 719 -15.91 -4.59 11.96
N ALA A 720 -15.46 -3.37 11.68
CA ALA A 720 -16.32 -2.24 11.36
C ALA A 720 -15.67 -1.26 10.38
N GLU A 721 -16.52 -0.65 9.56
CA GLU A 721 -16.19 0.45 8.66
C GLU A 721 -16.36 1.79 9.37
N GLU A 722 -15.36 2.67 9.26
CA GLU A 722 -15.45 4.05 9.75
C GLU A 722 -16.01 4.95 8.64
N VAL A 723 -17.23 5.48 8.84
CA VAL A 723 -17.79 6.55 8.01
C VAL A 723 -17.55 7.89 8.70
N LYS A 724 -16.49 8.59 8.27
CA LYS A 724 -16.04 9.84 8.90
C LYS A 724 -16.59 11.06 8.17
N GLY A 725 -17.70 11.60 8.68
CA GLY A 725 -18.31 12.83 8.18
C GLY A 725 -17.83 14.09 8.92
N PRO A 726 -18.36 15.28 8.55
CA PRO A 726 -17.99 16.56 9.16
C PRO A 726 -18.34 16.67 10.65
N ALA A 727 -19.36 15.94 11.10
CA ALA A 727 -19.79 15.91 12.50
C ALA A 727 -19.03 14.86 13.35
N GLY A 728 -18.13 14.08 12.75
CA GLY A 728 -17.37 13.01 13.41
C GLY A 728 -17.55 11.65 12.73
N SER A 729 -17.04 10.62 13.40
CA SER A 729 -17.03 9.25 12.89
C SER A 729 -18.30 8.49 13.30
N LYS A 730 -18.90 7.79 12.35
CA LYS A 730 -19.91 6.76 12.60
C LYS A 730 -19.32 5.41 12.20
N TRP A 731 -19.40 4.43 13.09
CA TRP A 731 -18.91 3.09 12.84
C TRP A 731 -20.04 2.15 12.45
N ILE A 732 -19.80 1.33 11.43
CA ILE A 732 -20.77 0.37 10.91
C ILE A 732 -20.14 -1.02 10.91
N PHE A 733 -20.72 -1.98 11.62
CA PHE A 733 -20.18 -3.33 11.64
C PHE A 733 -20.21 -3.97 10.24
N ALA A 734 -19.05 -4.48 9.82
CA ALA A 734 -18.84 -5.12 8.53
C ALA A 734 -19.41 -6.55 8.48
N TYR A 735 -19.79 -7.10 9.64
CA TYR A 735 -20.33 -8.46 9.79
C TYR A 735 -21.80 -8.42 10.19
N ASN A 736 -22.51 -9.53 9.92
CA ASN A 736 -23.88 -9.67 10.39
C ASN A 736 -23.94 -9.95 11.88
N ASN A 737 -22.91 -10.61 12.41
CA ASN A 737 -22.82 -11.02 13.80
C ASN A 737 -21.44 -10.68 14.37
N VAL A 738 -21.33 -9.54 15.05
CA VAL A 738 -20.12 -9.16 15.81
C VAL A 738 -20.35 -9.47 17.28
N THR A 739 -19.54 -10.37 17.84
CA THR A 739 -19.75 -10.88 19.19
C THR A 739 -18.46 -10.90 20.01
N ILE A 740 -18.61 -10.85 21.33
CA ILE A 740 -17.55 -11.21 22.28
C ILE A 740 -17.96 -12.46 23.06
N ASP A 741 -17.06 -13.45 23.18
CA ASP A 741 -17.28 -14.68 23.92
C ASP A 741 -16.34 -14.78 25.12
N PHE A 742 -16.90 -14.76 26.33
CA PHE A 742 -16.15 -14.81 27.59
C PHE A 742 -15.82 -16.24 28.05
N SER A 743 -16.21 -17.27 27.31
CA SER A 743 -15.84 -18.65 27.60
C SER A 743 -14.33 -18.89 27.38
N ASP A 744 -13.76 -19.90 28.04
CA ASP A 744 -12.33 -20.21 27.89
C ASP A 744 -12.00 -20.79 26.51
N GLY A 745 -13.00 -21.40 25.88
CA GLY A 745 -12.90 -22.07 24.60
C GLY A 745 -13.35 -21.28 23.39
N ALA A 746 -13.98 -20.12 23.60
CA ALA A 746 -14.84 -19.48 22.60
C ALA A 746 -15.85 -20.47 21.98
N ASP A 747 -16.44 -21.33 22.82
CA ASP A 747 -17.36 -22.39 22.41
C ASP A 747 -18.80 -21.90 22.18
N GLY A 748 -19.03 -20.60 22.30
CA GLY A 748 -20.33 -19.94 22.17
C GLY A 748 -21.14 -19.90 23.45
N SER A 749 -20.70 -20.57 24.53
CA SER A 749 -21.49 -20.72 25.74
C SER A 749 -21.72 -19.43 26.50
N LYS A 750 -20.82 -18.43 26.36
CA LYS A 750 -20.89 -17.10 26.98
C LYS A 750 -20.69 -15.99 25.95
N ARG A 751 -21.37 -16.12 24.82
CA ARG A 751 -21.33 -15.16 23.70
C ARG A 751 -22.32 -14.03 23.91
N PHE A 752 -21.86 -12.79 23.69
CA PHE A 752 -22.65 -11.56 23.79
C PHE A 752 -22.49 -10.74 22.52
N GLN A 753 -23.58 -10.11 22.07
CA GLN A 753 -23.57 -9.22 20.92
C GLN A 753 -22.89 -7.89 21.23
N VAL A 754 -22.04 -7.43 20.31
CA VAL A 754 -21.56 -6.05 20.29
C VAL A 754 -22.64 -5.17 19.66
N LYS A 755 -23.06 -4.11 20.36
CA LYS A 755 -24.16 -3.23 19.96
C LYS A 755 -23.70 -1.98 19.25
N SER A 756 -22.61 -1.36 19.70
CA SER A 756 -22.12 -0.11 19.11
C SER A 756 -20.69 0.19 19.52
N VAL A 757 -20.04 1.08 18.76
CA VAL A 757 -18.76 1.68 19.12
C VAL A 757 -19.02 2.94 19.96
N ILE A 758 -18.40 3.02 21.13
CA ILE A 758 -18.54 4.14 22.06
C ILE A 758 -17.47 5.21 21.80
N ALA A 759 -16.23 4.79 21.61
CA ALA A 759 -15.11 5.67 21.31
C ALA A 759 -13.92 4.88 20.77
N CYS A 760 -12.99 5.56 20.11
CA CYS A 760 -11.70 4.99 19.71
C CYS A 760 -10.63 6.07 19.67
N GLY A 761 -9.36 5.65 19.53
CA GLY A 761 -8.27 6.56 19.17
C GLY A 761 -8.61 7.37 17.90
N PRO A 762 -8.05 8.58 17.72
CA PRO A 762 -8.45 9.47 16.63
C PRO A 762 -7.87 9.11 15.27
N ASP A 763 -6.74 8.40 15.26
CA ASP A 763 -5.92 8.10 14.09
C ASP A 763 -6.07 6.63 13.69
N PRO A 764 -6.25 6.31 12.40
CA PRO A 764 -6.23 4.94 11.90
C PRO A 764 -4.94 4.20 12.25
N ILE A 765 -5.07 2.88 12.49
CA ILE A 765 -3.91 2.02 12.78
C ILE A 765 -3.44 1.30 11.52
N GLU A 766 -4.34 0.92 10.61
CA GLU A 766 -4.00 0.37 9.27
C GLU A 766 -3.04 -0.84 9.35
N ASN A 767 -3.15 -1.64 10.40
CA ASN A 767 -2.22 -2.74 10.71
C ASN A 767 -0.75 -2.29 10.82
N ARG A 768 -0.47 -1.08 11.32
CA ARG A 768 0.91 -0.58 11.55
C ARG A 768 1.06 -0.09 12.98
N VAL A 769 2.05 -0.59 13.70
CA VAL A 769 2.37 -0.11 15.05
C VAL A 769 3.03 1.27 14.96
N ARG A 770 2.34 2.31 15.43
CA ARG A 770 2.87 3.67 15.57
C ARG A 770 2.64 4.17 16.98
N PHE A 771 3.72 4.34 17.75
CA PHE A 771 3.63 4.80 19.13
C PHE A 771 2.93 6.16 19.34
N PRO A 772 2.94 7.12 18.39
CA PRO A 772 2.12 8.33 18.50
C PRO A 772 0.60 8.09 18.37
N HIS A 773 0.16 6.98 17.78
CA HIS A 773 -1.25 6.69 17.53
C HIS A 773 -1.83 5.89 18.71
N LEU A 774 -3.07 6.21 19.11
CA LEU A 774 -3.76 5.49 20.18
C LEU A 774 -4.47 4.26 19.63
N ASP A 775 -3.94 3.08 19.90
CA ASP A 775 -4.55 1.81 19.50
C ASP A 775 -5.53 1.29 20.55
N MET A 776 -6.65 2.01 20.70
CA MET A 776 -7.69 1.70 21.68
C MET A 776 -9.08 1.96 21.10
N ALA A 777 -10.02 1.07 21.40
CA ALA A 777 -11.45 1.22 21.12
C ALA A 777 -12.29 0.74 22.32
N LEU A 778 -13.44 1.39 22.49
CA LEU A 778 -14.45 1.06 23.47
C LEU A 778 -15.73 0.64 22.75
N LEU A 779 -16.24 -0.53 23.11
CA LEU A 779 -17.41 -1.16 22.51
C LEU A 779 -18.50 -1.34 23.57
N GLN A 780 -19.75 -1.09 23.19
CA GLN A 780 -20.90 -1.46 23.99
C GLN A 780 -21.36 -2.87 23.63
N VAL A 781 -21.66 -3.69 24.63
CA VAL A 781 -22.15 -5.06 24.46
C VAL A 781 -23.48 -5.26 25.18
N GLU A 782 -24.26 -6.29 24.84
CA GLU A 782 -25.45 -6.60 25.63
C GLU A 782 -25.10 -7.08 27.04
N THR A 783 -25.94 -6.71 27.99
CA THR A 783 -25.78 -7.10 29.41
C THR A 783 -26.32 -8.50 29.71
N THR A 784 -27.20 -9.01 28.86
CA THR A 784 -27.75 -10.37 28.93
C THR A 784 -27.82 -10.95 27.52
N ASN A 785 -27.23 -12.14 27.34
CA ASN A 785 -27.21 -12.79 26.02
C ASN A 785 -28.49 -13.56 25.71
N ALA A 786 -28.59 -14.08 24.48
CA ALA A 786 -29.73 -14.87 24.02
C ALA A 786 -30.01 -16.14 24.85
N ALA A 787 -29.00 -16.65 25.58
CA ALA A 787 -29.13 -17.79 26.49
C ALA A 787 -29.54 -17.39 27.92
N GLY A 788 -29.80 -16.10 28.18
CA GLY A 788 -30.22 -15.58 29.49
C GLY A 788 -29.08 -15.40 30.50
N GLN A 789 -27.81 -15.50 30.07
CA GLN A 789 -26.66 -15.29 30.93
C GLN A 789 -26.31 -13.80 31.02
N LYS A 790 -25.89 -13.36 32.21
CA LYS A 790 -25.46 -11.99 32.47
C LYS A 790 -23.96 -11.83 32.25
N LEU A 791 -23.53 -10.60 31.93
CA LEU A 791 -22.11 -10.26 31.89
C LEU A 791 -21.43 -10.52 33.26
N PRO A 792 -20.16 -10.95 33.25
CA PRO A 792 -19.35 -11.01 34.46
C PRO A 792 -19.01 -9.60 34.98
N PRO A 793 -18.52 -9.48 36.22
CA PRO A 793 -18.04 -8.21 36.76
C PRO A 793 -16.89 -7.62 35.93
N ALA A 794 -16.84 -6.29 35.81
CA ALA A 794 -15.77 -5.60 35.11
C ALA A 794 -14.42 -5.69 35.84
N LEU A 795 -13.33 -5.65 35.07
CA LEU A 795 -11.98 -5.65 35.63
C LEU A 795 -11.69 -4.35 36.39
N PRO A 796 -10.98 -4.42 37.53
CA PRO A 796 -10.43 -3.22 38.17
C PRO A 796 -9.29 -2.63 37.31
N LEU A 797 -9.34 -1.32 37.05
CA LEU A 797 -8.34 -0.57 36.28
C LEU A 797 -7.50 0.33 37.19
N ILE A 798 -6.19 0.38 37.01
CA ILE A 798 -5.30 1.19 37.87
C ILE A 798 -5.25 2.65 37.37
N ASP A 799 -5.63 3.62 38.21
CA ASP A 799 -5.71 5.05 37.86
C ASP A 799 -4.38 5.82 38.01
N GLU A 800 -3.36 5.23 38.63
CA GLU A 800 -2.12 5.92 38.93
C GLU A 800 -1.03 5.77 37.84
N THR A 801 -0.45 6.90 37.45
CA THR A 801 0.64 7.03 36.47
C THR A 801 2.07 6.86 37.03
N PRO A 802 2.41 7.25 38.29
CA PRO A 802 3.81 7.29 38.74
C PRO A 802 4.49 5.93 38.95
N ASP A 803 3.74 4.82 38.99
CA ASP A 803 4.33 3.51 39.30
C ASP A 803 4.63 2.64 38.08
N LEU A 804 4.20 3.06 36.88
CA LEU A 804 4.67 2.50 35.61
C LEU A 804 6.13 2.85 35.30
N HIS A 805 6.91 3.33 36.27
CA HIS A 805 8.33 3.67 36.13
C HIS A 805 9.28 2.55 36.61
N GLN A 806 8.75 1.44 37.14
CA GLN A 806 9.56 0.37 37.74
C GLN A 806 9.35 -0.95 37.01
N LYS A 807 10.44 -1.70 36.77
CA LYS A 807 10.36 -3.09 36.32
C LYS A 807 9.57 -3.91 37.34
N GLY A 808 8.76 -4.86 36.88
CA GLY A 808 7.97 -5.71 37.77
C GLY A 808 7.25 -6.83 37.04
N ASP A 809 6.83 -7.82 37.82
CA ASP A 809 6.07 -8.96 37.34
C ASP A 809 4.70 -8.53 36.85
N MET A 810 4.29 -9.12 35.74
CA MET A 810 3.02 -8.84 35.10
C MET A 810 2.48 -10.10 34.40
N PHE A 811 1.23 -10.07 33.97
CA PHE A 811 0.69 -11.06 33.04
C PHE A 811 -0.34 -10.43 32.11
N ILE A 812 -0.54 -11.07 30.96
CA ILE A 812 -1.66 -10.78 30.05
C ILE A 812 -2.64 -11.96 30.03
N ILE A 813 -3.91 -11.67 29.77
CA ILE A 813 -4.93 -12.70 29.52
C ILE A 813 -5.49 -12.45 28.13
N GLY A 814 -5.47 -13.46 27.25
CA GLY A 814 -5.95 -13.28 25.88
C GLY A 814 -6.17 -14.56 25.11
N PHE A 815 -6.56 -14.39 23.85
CA PHE A 815 -6.83 -15.48 22.93
C PHE A 815 -5.78 -15.52 21.81
N PRO A 816 -4.67 -16.26 21.95
CA PRO A 816 -3.73 -16.46 20.85
C PRO A 816 -4.37 -17.21 19.67
N ALA A 817 -4.32 -16.65 18.48
CA ALA A 817 -4.65 -17.34 17.23
C ALA A 817 -3.48 -18.20 16.74
N ARG A 818 -3.71 -18.91 15.63
CA ARG A 818 -2.66 -19.71 14.99
C ARG A 818 -1.51 -18.78 14.55
N PRO A 819 -0.25 -19.09 14.92
CA PRO A 819 0.88 -18.28 14.56
C PRO A 819 1.02 -18.28 13.04
N SER A 820 1.25 -17.10 12.49
CA SER A 820 1.61 -16.96 11.10
C SER A 820 3.08 -17.30 10.87
N THR A 821 3.49 -17.42 9.62
CA THR A 821 4.89 -17.67 9.25
C THR A 821 5.82 -16.59 9.81
N SER A 822 5.38 -15.33 9.89
CA SER A 822 6.21 -14.24 10.41
C SER A 822 6.51 -14.35 11.91
N SER A 823 5.59 -14.92 12.70
CA SER A 823 5.82 -15.23 14.12
C SER A 823 6.88 -16.32 14.33
N MET A 824 7.25 -17.06 13.27
CA MET A 824 8.25 -18.14 13.30
C MET A 824 9.61 -17.71 12.74
N VAL A 825 9.75 -16.47 12.26
CA VAL A 825 11.01 -15.93 11.74
C VAL A 825 11.83 -15.35 12.88
N ASP A 826 13.13 -15.67 12.91
CA ASP A 826 14.07 -15.02 13.83
C ASP A 826 14.43 -13.62 13.29
N PRO A 827 14.12 -12.54 14.02
CA PRO A 827 14.36 -11.19 13.54
C PRO A 827 15.83 -10.80 13.50
N ALA A 828 16.72 -11.55 14.17
CA ALA A 828 18.15 -11.35 14.05
C ALA A 828 18.70 -11.85 12.71
N THR A 829 18.06 -12.88 12.12
CA THR A 829 18.56 -13.58 10.92
C THR A 829 17.65 -13.45 9.70
N GLY A 830 16.38 -13.06 9.88
CA GLY A 830 15.36 -13.01 8.84
C GLY A 830 14.94 -14.39 8.32
N GLN A 831 15.37 -15.47 8.98
CA GLN A 831 15.15 -16.86 8.55
C GLN A 831 14.11 -17.55 9.43
N PHE A 832 13.44 -18.55 8.87
CA PHE A 832 12.54 -19.41 9.63
C PHE A 832 13.29 -20.10 10.78
N SER A 833 12.83 -19.88 12.00
CA SER A 833 13.42 -20.46 13.20
C SER A 833 12.67 -21.73 13.59
N VAL A 834 13.33 -22.86 13.36
CA VAL A 834 12.89 -24.17 13.85
C VAL A 834 12.78 -24.18 15.38
N GLU A 835 13.61 -23.39 16.08
CA GLU A 835 13.58 -23.30 17.54
C GLU A 835 12.35 -22.55 18.04
N VAL A 836 12.02 -21.40 17.44
CA VAL A 836 10.78 -20.66 17.74
C VAL A 836 9.56 -21.55 17.46
N SER A 837 9.55 -22.24 16.31
CA SER A 837 8.47 -23.14 15.93
C SER A 837 8.28 -24.30 16.90
N LYS A 838 9.38 -24.97 17.29
CA LYS A 838 9.37 -26.02 18.32
C LYS A 838 8.85 -25.47 19.64
N ARG A 839 9.26 -24.26 20.02
CA ARG A 839 8.85 -23.66 21.28
C ARG A 839 7.38 -23.29 21.30
N LEU A 840 6.85 -22.69 20.24
CA LEU A 840 5.42 -22.42 20.09
C LEU A 840 4.60 -23.72 20.09
N ALA A 841 5.09 -24.77 19.44
CA ALA A 841 4.47 -26.09 19.48
C ALA A 841 4.47 -26.68 20.89
N GLN A 842 5.53 -26.47 21.69
CA GLN A 842 5.55 -26.89 23.09
C GLN A 842 4.57 -26.09 23.96
N ILE A 843 4.49 -24.77 23.76
CA ILE A 843 3.66 -23.88 24.57
C ILE A 843 2.17 -24.10 24.28
N PHE A 844 1.79 -24.08 23.01
CA PHE A 844 0.39 -24.12 22.59
C PHE A 844 -0.09 -25.51 22.20
N ASN A 845 0.82 -26.43 21.84
CA ASN A 845 0.50 -27.80 21.41
C ASN A 845 -0.67 -27.84 20.40
N VAL A 846 -0.61 -26.95 19.39
CA VAL A 846 -1.62 -26.70 18.34
C VAL A 846 -3.01 -26.23 18.80
N ARG A 847 -3.20 -25.90 20.08
CA ARG A 847 -4.48 -25.50 20.69
C ARG A 847 -4.69 -23.98 20.70
N TYR A 848 -4.82 -23.40 19.52
CA TYR A 848 -5.08 -21.96 19.34
C TYR A 848 -6.57 -21.59 19.43
N GLY A 849 -6.88 -20.31 19.58
CA GLY A 849 -8.24 -19.78 19.70
C GLY A 849 -8.89 -20.06 21.06
N ARG A 850 -8.07 -20.40 22.06
CA ARG A 850 -8.44 -20.64 23.46
C ARG A 850 -7.86 -19.53 24.34
N LYS A 851 -8.38 -19.37 25.55
CA LYS A 851 -7.91 -18.37 26.52
C LYS A 851 -6.64 -18.84 27.24
N TYR A 852 -5.65 -17.96 27.30
CA TYR A 852 -4.37 -18.19 27.98
C TYR A 852 -4.04 -17.02 28.91
N LEU A 853 -3.37 -17.35 30.02
CA LEU A 853 -2.71 -16.41 30.91
C LEU A 853 -1.20 -16.53 30.69
N SER A 854 -0.56 -15.45 30.25
CA SER A 854 0.86 -15.41 29.95
C SER A 854 1.59 -14.47 30.90
N PRO A 855 2.38 -14.97 31.86
CA PRO A 855 3.20 -14.12 32.72
C PRO A 855 4.44 -13.60 32.00
N GLY A 856 4.94 -12.47 32.48
CA GLY A 856 6.14 -11.80 32.00
C GLY A 856 6.56 -10.66 32.91
N ILE A 857 7.46 -9.82 32.41
CA ILE A 857 8.07 -8.70 33.14
C ILE A 857 7.94 -7.45 32.28
N VAL A 858 7.66 -6.31 32.93
CA VAL A 858 7.77 -4.99 32.31
C VAL A 858 9.25 -4.64 32.14
N ASP A 859 9.70 -4.45 30.90
CA ASP A 859 11.12 -4.26 30.59
C ASP A 859 11.52 -2.78 30.46
N THR A 860 10.77 -2.01 29.67
CA THR A 860 10.94 -0.55 29.51
C THR A 860 9.67 0.16 29.97
N PRO A 861 9.70 0.81 31.14
CA PRO A 861 8.49 1.34 31.76
C PRO A 861 7.93 2.62 31.07
N GLN A 862 8.79 3.48 30.49
CA GLN A 862 8.43 4.67 29.67
C GLN A 862 9.61 5.13 28.76
N GLY A 863 9.37 6.08 27.85
CA GLY A 863 10.42 6.77 27.08
C GLY A 863 10.86 6.06 25.79
N LEU A 864 9.95 5.28 25.19
CA LEU A 864 10.21 4.63 23.91
C LEU A 864 10.40 5.69 22.82
N VAL A 865 11.41 5.48 21.98
CA VAL A 865 11.69 6.39 20.85
C VAL A 865 10.47 6.42 19.94
N GLY A 866 9.97 7.62 19.65
CA GLY A 866 8.74 7.83 18.87
C GLY A 866 7.46 7.90 19.70
N ASP A 867 7.49 7.60 21.00
CA ASP A 867 6.35 7.83 21.90
C ASP A 867 6.43 9.21 22.56
N GLY A 868 6.04 10.26 21.84
CA GLY A 868 6.03 11.63 22.37
C GLY A 868 5.05 11.86 23.52
N ARG A 869 4.16 10.91 23.83
CA ARG A 869 3.12 11.02 24.87
C ARG A 869 3.45 10.21 26.13
N ASN A 870 4.53 9.41 26.12
CA ASN A 870 4.96 8.54 27.23
C ASN A 870 3.84 7.63 27.76
N TRP A 871 3.02 7.11 26.85
CA TRP A 871 1.85 6.28 27.15
C TRP A 871 2.01 4.82 26.71
N VAL A 872 3.18 4.42 26.20
CA VAL A 872 3.50 3.04 25.84
C VAL A 872 4.59 2.50 26.77
N PHE A 873 4.42 1.26 27.23
CA PHE A 873 5.44 0.48 27.92
C PHE A 873 5.69 -0.85 27.21
N SER A 874 6.84 -1.47 27.47
CA SER A 874 7.18 -2.80 26.94
C SER A 874 7.15 -3.91 27.99
N HIS A 875 6.83 -5.13 27.55
CA HIS A 875 6.85 -6.33 28.36
C HIS A 875 7.32 -7.56 27.57
N ASP A 876 7.56 -8.68 28.24
CA ASP A 876 8.07 -9.90 27.59
C ASP A 876 7.17 -11.15 27.77
N ALA A 877 5.94 -10.99 28.26
CA ALA A 877 4.93 -12.05 28.31
C ALA A 877 4.67 -12.63 26.91
N THR A 878 4.50 -13.95 26.79
CA THR A 878 4.24 -14.60 25.50
C THR A 878 2.89 -14.21 24.91
N SER A 879 2.90 -13.61 23.70
CA SER A 879 1.71 -13.34 22.90
C SER A 879 1.86 -13.88 21.47
N LEU A 880 0.73 -14.03 20.78
CA LEU A 880 0.59 -14.39 19.37
C LEU A 880 -0.66 -13.71 18.81
N GLY A 881 -0.65 -13.37 17.52
CA GLY A 881 -1.75 -12.65 16.86
C GLY A 881 -3.13 -13.10 17.32
N GLY A 882 -4.00 -12.15 17.66
CA GLY A 882 -5.29 -12.41 18.32
C GLY A 882 -5.30 -12.11 19.83
N ASN A 883 -4.13 -11.98 20.49
CA ASN A 883 -4.09 -11.39 21.84
C ASN A 883 -4.27 -9.87 21.81
N SER A 884 -4.39 -9.26 20.65
CA SER A 884 -4.53 -7.82 20.55
C SER A 884 -5.83 -7.40 21.20
N GLY A 885 -5.73 -6.50 22.17
CA GLY A 885 -6.81 -6.08 23.04
C GLY A 885 -6.82 -6.79 24.39
N SER A 886 -5.78 -7.58 24.70
CA SER A 886 -5.62 -8.21 26.02
C SER A 886 -5.31 -7.18 27.12
N PRO A 887 -5.92 -7.29 28.30
CA PRO A 887 -5.50 -6.52 29.46
C PRO A 887 -4.14 -6.99 29.97
N ALA A 888 -3.29 -6.04 30.31
CA ALA A 888 -2.04 -6.26 31.03
C ALA A 888 -2.26 -5.96 32.52
N PHE A 889 -1.97 -6.93 33.37
CA PHE A 889 -2.06 -6.84 34.83
C PHE A 889 -0.68 -6.79 35.45
N ARG A 890 -0.49 -5.94 36.44
CA ARG A 890 0.73 -5.93 37.25
C ARG A 890 0.53 -6.74 38.51
N ILE A 891 1.52 -7.52 38.94
CA ILE A 891 1.46 -8.31 40.18
C ILE A 891 2.00 -7.50 41.35
N MET A 892 1.26 -6.47 41.77
CA MET A 892 1.50 -5.71 43.01
C MET A 892 0.25 -4.94 43.44
N ASP A 893 0.29 -4.34 44.63
CA ASP A 893 -0.78 -3.49 45.18
C ASP A 893 -0.66 -2.04 44.65
N PRO A 894 -1.72 -1.40 44.12
CA PRO A 894 -3.05 -1.95 43.86
C PRO A 894 -3.07 -2.96 42.72
N PHE A 895 -3.77 -4.08 42.92
CA PHE A 895 -3.81 -5.18 41.96
C PHE A 895 -4.95 -5.00 40.94
N GLY A 896 -4.59 -4.79 39.67
CA GLY A 896 -5.55 -4.55 38.58
C GLY A 896 -4.91 -4.43 37.20
N ALA A 897 -5.74 -4.17 36.19
CA ALA A 897 -5.28 -3.95 34.82
C ALA A 897 -4.66 -2.55 34.70
N CYS A 898 -3.41 -2.49 34.23
CA CYS A 898 -2.65 -1.25 34.04
C CYS A 898 -2.42 -0.90 32.57
N GLY A 899 -2.62 -1.86 31.66
CA GLY A 899 -2.34 -1.65 30.24
C GLY A 899 -3.27 -2.39 29.27
N LEU A 900 -3.23 -1.94 28.02
CA LEU A 900 -3.89 -2.55 26.86
C LEU A 900 -2.81 -3.04 25.89
N HIS A 901 -2.63 -4.35 25.76
CA HIS A 901 -1.69 -4.95 24.82
C HIS A 901 -2.14 -4.70 23.38
N PHE A 902 -1.23 -4.28 22.50
CA PHE A 902 -1.54 -3.96 21.10
C PHE A 902 -0.58 -4.54 20.06
N GLY A 903 0.55 -5.12 20.48
CA GLY A 903 1.48 -5.71 19.53
C GLY A 903 2.85 -6.03 20.12
N GLY A 904 3.76 -6.46 19.26
CA GLY A 904 5.09 -6.87 19.67
C GLY A 904 6.01 -7.20 18.51
N ALA A 905 7.20 -7.69 18.85
CA ALA A 905 8.26 -8.07 17.94
C ALA A 905 8.95 -9.34 18.49
N THR A 906 8.91 -10.44 17.71
CA THR A 906 9.46 -11.76 18.10
C THR A 906 10.88 -11.62 18.62
N LEU A 907 11.23 -12.33 19.69
CA LEU A 907 12.54 -12.27 20.35
C LEU A 907 13.02 -10.85 20.75
N THR A 908 12.12 -9.86 20.79
CA THR A 908 12.47 -8.45 21.03
C THR A 908 11.69 -7.89 22.20
N ALA A 909 10.40 -7.61 22.03
CA ALA A 909 9.52 -7.04 23.07
C ALA A 909 8.06 -7.08 22.63
N ASN A 910 7.16 -7.07 23.60
CA ASN A 910 5.74 -6.77 23.43
C ASN A 910 5.43 -5.37 23.97
N TYR A 911 4.34 -4.76 23.53
CA TYR A 911 3.97 -3.37 23.83
C TYR A 911 2.52 -3.27 24.29
N ALA A 912 2.28 -2.33 25.20
CA ALA A 912 0.95 -2.02 25.71
C ALA A 912 0.80 -0.51 25.98
N HIS A 913 -0.41 0.01 25.79
CA HIS A 913 -0.77 1.36 26.21
C HIS A 913 -1.03 1.39 27.70
N SER A 914 -0.44 2.34 28.42
CA SER A 914 -0.75 2.66 29.81
C SER A 914 -2.16 3.23 29.91
N LEU A 915 -3.05 2.57 30.67
CA LEU A 915 -4.44 3.02 30.82
C LEU A 915 -4.51 4.36 31.57
N ALA A 916 -3.72 4.53 32.62
CA ALA A 916 -3.65 5.78 33.38
C ALA A 916 -3.12 6.96 32.53
N ALA A 917 -2.04 6.74 31.75
CA ALA A 917 -1.50 7.79 30.87
C ALA A 917 -2.50 8.16 29.77
N VAL A 918 -3.17 7.17 29.16
CA VAL A 918 -4.22 7.42 28.16
C VAL A 918 -5.39 8.19 28.77
N LYS A 919 -5.87 7.82 29.97
CA LYS A 919 -6.93 8.55 30.69
C LYS A 919 -6.54 10.01 30.92
N ALA A 920 -5.31 10.27 31.35
CA ALA A 920 -4.79 11.62 31.60
C ALA A 920 -4.76 12.51 30.36
N THR A 921 -4.67 11.93 29.14
CA THR A 921 -4.73 12.72 27.90
C THR A 921 -6.11 13.30 27.61
N GLY A 922 -7.19 12.73 28.17
CA GLY A 922 -8.56 13.10 27.85
C GLY A 922 -9.02 12.75 26.43
N LEU A 923 -8.21 12.05 25.63
CA LEU A 923 -8.53 11.71 24.23
C LEU A 923 -9.75 10.80 24.10
N ILE A 924 -9.99 9.94 25.10
CA ILE A 924 -11.20 9.10 25.18
C ILE A 924 -11.98 9.53 26.43
N ALA A 925 -12.85 10.53 26.27
CA ALA A 925 -13.68 11.06 27.36
C ALA A 925 -14.53 9.98 28.07
N ALA A 926 -14.90 8.91 27.36
CA ALA A 926 -15.64 7.79 27.93
C ALA A 926 -14.88 7.05 29.05
N LEU A 927 -13.54 7.13 29.11
CA LEU A 927 -12.75 6.56 30.20
C LEU A 927 -12.93 7.30 31.53
N ALA A 928 -13.37 8.56 31.50
CA ALA A 928 -13.59 9.36 32.71
C ALA A 928 -14.99 9.19 33.31
N LYS A 929 -15.84 8.34 32.71
CA LYS A 929 -17.20 8.14 33.21
C LYS A 929 -17.22 7.34 34.53
N PRO A 930 -18.19 7.60 35.43
CA PRO A 930 -18.26 6.94 36.75
C PRO A 930 -18.52 5.43 36.71
N ASP A 931 -18.99 4.91 35.57
CA ASP A 931 -19.30 3.50 35.33
C ASP A 931 -18.08 2.67 34.92
N VAL A 932 -16.92 3.31 34.70
CA VAL A 932 -15.64 2.63 34.47
C VAL A 932 -14.99 2.29 35.82
N ASN A 933 -14.62 1.02 36.00
CA ASN A 933 -14.15 0.47 37.26
C ASN A 933 -12.68 0.83 37.58
N TRP A 934 -12.40 2.12 37.80
CA TRP A 934 -11.09 2.59 38.25
C TRP A 934 -10.86 2.32 39.75
N LEU A 935 -9.69 1.77 40.08
CA LEU A 935 -9.12 1.74 41.42
C LEU A 935 -8.39 3.05 41.66
N HIS A 936 -8.81 3.74 42.71
CA HIS A 936 -8.24 5.00 43.19
C HIS A 936 -7.35 4.78 44.41
#